data_AF-D7D8C9-F1
#
_entry.id   AF-D7D8C9-F1
#
_cell.length_a   1.000
_cell.length_b   1.000
_cell.length_c   1.000
_cell.angle_alpha   90.00
_cell.angle_beta   90.00
_cell.angle_gamma   90.00
#
_symmetry.space_group_name_H-M   'P 1'
#
loop_
_entity.id
_entity.type
_entity.pdbx_description
1 polymer ?
#
loop_
_entity_poly.entity_id
_entity_poly.type
_entity_poly.pdbx_seq_one_letter_code
_entity_poly.pdbx_strand_id
1 'polypeptide(L)'
;MGLSRWKAGLFILVILIVGIVGGFAYHLLSPVTTTTSTQSPITSHTTTQSQTATHTTTSTTTSPPATTSTQPPVTSHPTTHTTSTTTQKPDTQPPTITLFKEFEEDGRLHMVFKIDDESGVSKAYALVKYPSGKTYNESLSKVYNYYPLVFNLSDEGKYLVEVFAKDSKGNLGSFNKSYSFFDKPQIELVAYDVNPPTTSFNISVKDTSGISKVLVEAFGKDYLASPVNVDSKGNGLYNAKVHLPDLAEKVDYKVLVYDLYNNSASENGSFSLTEYQQYLTWAINQGYNLCLAEPFYKYQLIQNMFSTRDLDHLKHILDFAQHNGTVPPRNLAYLIVDQVVKDRRVSDKVQLIDKVLSNLDELKIYGLKRLDSVWLVNNATQHGFRSLEGLGKALYFSDSTNISLSYSNPLCYSALADIGYYYPQIFKYPYETKFLALQVGDVVYFYKIDQIKGKDYVWNGLIVPYASWRFNKLESGEFKPLGYKLTKGELKKLASWADPIVVQAAARSLYPLDELMDHDLLGYDSHRFFHDRQFNLALERGVKNMKYNQTLGASPFGYIYNLMMKDIQEKDQSEERSPLTGWTRYEEALFSWTDIPGNVWTNTYVVWKQVAQEYLNKSPELILVKGYPIALGLVDPPVNPHFYISGQGCPYYSKIIGAMLNRPTLVLEAPYPQAYGVHDEPFVVSDDGKLVGFWYSKEAFLQDYEGKPYKPYIGVYLVSDLKWKKFGKEELDKVLNNP
;
A
#
# COMPACT_ATOMS: atom_id res chain seq x y z
N MET A 1 -35.91 -48.75 1.48
CA MET A 1 -35.84 -47.46 2.20
C MET A 1 -34.43 -47.34 2.77
N GLY A 2 -33.44 -46.65 2.19
CA GLY A 2 -33.43 -45.53 1.26
C GLY A 2 -32.87 -44.28 1.97
N LEU A 3 -31.72 -43.77 1.49
CA LEU A 3 -30.85 -42.65 1.94
C LEU A 3 -29.76 -43.00 2.97
N SER A 4 -28.52 -43.37 2.62
CA SER A 4 -27.43 -42.70 1.85
C SER A 4 -26.76 -41.54 2.61
N ARG A 5 -25.62 -41.77 3.29
CA ARG A 5 -24.24 -41.60 2.77
C ARG A 5 -24.03 -40.27 2.07
N TRP A 6 -23.48 -39.26 2.74
CA TRP A 6 -22.59 -38.20 2.20
C TRP A 6 -22.10 -37.37 3.40
N LYS A 7 -20.81 -37.49 3.77
CA LYS A 7 -19.95 -36.52 4.52
C LYS A 7 -18.70 -37.20 5.10
N ALA A 8 -17.88 -37.78 4.23
CA ALA A 8 -16.52 -38.25 4.55
C ALA A 8 -15.49 -37.77 3.52
N GLY A 9 -15.74 -36.63 2.86
CA GLY A 9 -14.97 -36.16 1.70
C GLY A 9 -14.46 -34.72 1.77
N LEU A 10 -14.36 -34.09 2.95
CA LEU A 10 -13.93 -32.68 3.05
C LEU A 10 -12.94 -32.37 4.19
N PHE A 11 -12.27 -33.38 4.75
CA PHE A 11 -11.32 -33.19 5.86
C PHE A 11 -9.86 -33.52 5.55
N ILE A 12 -9.56 -33.98 4.31
CA ILE A 12 -8.21 -34.37 3.90
C ILE A 12 -7.56 -33.35 2.93
N LEU A 13 -8.29 -32.35 2.45
CA LEU A 13 -7.76 -31.33 1.52
C LEU A 13 -7.30 -30.02 2.19
N VAL A 14 -7.47 -29.86 3.51
CA VAL A 14 -7.03 -28.65 4.24
C VAL A 14 -5.66 -28.82 4.90
N ILE A 15 -5.16 -30.05 5.01
CA ILE A 15 -3.83 -30.33 5.61
C ILE A 15 -2.70 -30.33 4.56
N LEU A 16 -3.02 -30.35 3.26
CA LEU A 16 -2.01 -30.35 2.19
C LEU A 16 -1.65 -28.97 1.60
N ILE A 17 -2.31 -27.87 2.01
CA ILE A 17 -2.02 -26.50 1.53
C ILE A 17 -1.26 -25.65 2.58
N VAL A 18 -1.12 -26.13 3.82
CA VAL A 18 -0.30 -25.47 4.86
C VAL A 18 1.20 -25.78 4.70
N GLY A 19 1.57 -26.72 3.82
CA GLY A 19 2.96 -27.18 3.62
C GLY A 19 3.79 -26.43 2.57
N ILE A 20 3.25 -25.43 1.86
CA ILE A 20 3.95 -24.79 0.71
C ILE A 20 4.29 -23.30 0.95
N VAL A 21 3.96 -22.70 2.10
CA VAL A 21 4.26 -21.28 2.38
C VAL A 21 5.58 -21.07 3.15
N GLY A 22 6.31 -22.14 3.47
CA GLY A 22 7.60 -22.08 4.19
C GLY A 22 8.84 -21.79 3.34
N GLY A 23 8.70 -21.23 2.14
CA GLY A 23 9.77 -21.21 1.12
C GLY A 23 10.14 -19.85 0.52
N PHE A 24 9.78 -18.72 1.15
CA PHE A 24 10.02 -17.38 0.56
C PHE A 24 11.01 -16.47 1.31
N ALA A 25 11.80 -17.01 2.24
CA ALA A 25 12.79 -16.24 3.00
C ALA A 25 14.26 -16.46 2.55
N TYR A 26 14.53 -17.19 1.45
CA TYR A 26 15.88 -17.67 1.14
C TYR A 26 16.62 -16.99 -0.05
N HIS A 27 16.18 -15.82 -0.53
CA HIS A 27 16.84 -15.14 -1.66
C HIS A 27 17.49 -13.77 -1.39
N LEU A 28 17.81 -13.42 -0.13
CA LEU A 28 18.36 -12.10 0.21
C LEU A 28 19.89 -12.01 0.38
N LEU A 29 20.68 -12.94 -0.16
CA LEU A 29 22.16 -12.86 -0.12
C LEU A 29 22.85 -13.14 -1.46
N SER A 30 22.28 -12.68 -2.58
CA SER A 30 23.01 -12.59 -3.85
C SER A 30 23.49 -11.16 -4.09
N PRO A 31 24.76 -10.93 -4.45
CA PRO A 31 25.23 -9.61 -4.86
C PRO A 31 24.54 -9.21 -6.18
N VAL A 32 23.94 -8.01 -6.20
CA VAL A 32 23.43 -7.40 -7.42
C VAL A 32 24.63 -7.04 -8.31
N THR A 33 24.84 -7.81 -9.37
CA THR A 33 25.69 -7.39 -10.50
C THR A 33 24.93 -6.36 -11.31
N THR A 34 25.24 -5.08 -11.10
CA THR A 34 24.84 -3.99 -12.00
C THR A 34 25.58 -4.14 -13.32
N THR A 35 24.90 -4.65 -14.35
CA THR A 35 25.31 -4.48 -15.75
C THR A 35 24.81 -3.12 -16.24
N THR A 36 25.74 -2.18 -16.37
CA THR A 36 25.54 -0.88 -16.99
C THR A 36 25.29 -1.08 -18.49
N SER A 37 24.06 -0.88 -18.95
CA SER A 37 23.73 -0.75 -20.37
C SER A 37 23.78 0.72 -20.75
N THR A 38 24.82 1.08 -21.50
CA THR A 38 24.99 2.38 -22.15
C THR A 38 24.02 2.48 -23.33
N GLN A 39 22.94 3.25 -23.19
CA GLN A 39 22.18 3.74 -24.35
C GLN A 39 22.51 5.22 -24.54
N SER A 40 23.16 5.49 -25.67
CA SER A 40 23.46 6.82 -26.17
C SER A 40 22.22 7.46 -26.82
N PRO A 41 22.17 8.80 -26.86
CA PRO A 41 20.95 9.56 -27.08
C PRO A 41 20.64 9.72 -28.58
N ILE A 42 19.36 9.64 -28.93
CA ILE A 42 18.87 10.09 -30.23
C ILE A 42 17.97 11.29 -29.95
N THR A 43 18.50 12.48 -30.22
CA THR A 43 17.77 13.74 -30.17
C THR A 43 17.23 14.08 -31.56
N SER A 44 15.91 14.30 -31.60
CA SER A 44 15.15 15.26 -32.41
C SER A 44 15.50 15.50 -33.89
N HIS A 45 14.50 15.40 -34.76
CA HIS A 45 14.14 16.52 -35.66
C HIS A 45 12.66 16.49 -36.05
N THR A 46 11.99 17.60 -35.74
CA THR A 46 10.69 18.03 -36.25
C THR A 46 10.88 18.63 -37.65
N THR A 47 10.07 18.24 -38.64
CA THR A 47 9.80 19.10 -39.80
C THR A 47 8.37 18.89 -40.31
N THR A 48 7.60 19.97 -40.24
CA THR A 48 6.31 20.20 -40.90
C THR A 48 6.57 20.80 -42.28
N GLN A 49 5.85 20.36 -43.33
CA GLN A 49 5.50 21.09 -44.57
C GLN A 49 4.64 20.12 -45.42
N SER A 50 3.36 20.36 -45.76
CA SER A 50 2.70 21.46 -46.49
C SER A 50 2.98 21.47 -47.99
N GLN A 51 1.93 21.22 -48.80
CA GLN A 51 1.65 21.73 -50.16
C GLN A 51 0.18 21.31 -50.49
N THR A 52 -0.83 22.19 -50.58
CA THR A 52 -1.14 23.24 -51.59
C THR A 52 -1.34 22.60 -52.98
N ALA A 53 -2.48 22.66 -53.68
CA ALA A 53 -3.14 23.81 -54.30
C ALA A 53 -4.47 23.34 -54.96
N THR A 54 -5.64 23.98 -54.72
CA THR A 54 -6.30 25.05 -55.53
C THR A 54 -7.24 24.48 -56.61
N HIS A 55 -8.58 24.61 -56.54
CA HIS A 55 -9.43 25.77 -56.94
C HIS A 55 -9.27 26.09 -58.46
N THR A 56 -10.27 26.33 -59.32
CA THR A 56 -11.61 26.95 -59.23
C THR A 56 -12.35 26.77 -60.59
N THR A 57 -13.70 26.95 -60.58
CA THR A 57 -14.60 27.47 -61.66
C THR A 57 -14.86 26.55 -62.87
N THR A 58 -16.08 26.35 -63.39
CA THR A 58 -17.09 27.35 -63.79
C THR A 58 -18.46 26.67 -64.04
N SER A 59 -19.53 27.44 -63.83
CA SER A 59 -20.92 27.25 -64.26
C SER A 59 -21.11 27.11 -65.79
N THR A 60 -22.13 26.36 -66.27
CA THR A 60 -23.18 26.83 -67.21
C THR A 60 -24.15 25.72 -67.71
N THR A 61 -25.43 26.06 -67.62
CA THR A 61 -26.64 25.86 -68.47
C THR A 61 -26.69 24.91 -69.69
N THR A 62 -27.96 24.54 -70.02
CA THR A 62 -28.58 24.20 -71.35
C THR A 62 -28.32 22.79 -71.96
N SER A 63 -29.24 22.01 -72.55
CA SER A 63 -30.70 22.03 -72.85
C SER A 63 -31.20 20.57 -73.21
N PRO A 64 -32.31 20.29 -73.98
CA PRO A 64 -33.13 19.07 -73.85
C PRO A 64 -32.81 18.00 -74.93
N PRO A 65 -33.57 16.88 -75.07
CA PRO A 65 -34.56 16.83 -76.17
C PRO A 65 -35.73 15.81 -76.07
N ALA A 66 -36.73 16.06 -76.93
CA ALA A 66 -37.59 15.13 -77.71
C ALA A 66 -38.61 14.23 -76.95
N THR A 67 -39.82 13.95 -77.45
CA THR A 67 -40.30 13.75 -78.84
C THR A 67 -41.81 14.02 -78.93
N THR A 68 -42.24 14.59 -80.06
CA THR A 68 -43.65 14.68 -80.50
C THR A 68 -43.89 13.63 -81.58
N SER A 69 -44.97 12.86 -81.48
CA SER A 69 -45.42 11.89 -82.49
C SER A 69 -46.72 12.38 -83.15
N THR A 70 -46.70 12.40 -84.48
CA THR A 70 -47.82 12.33 -85.44
C THR A 70 -48.61 11.00 -85.26
N GLN A 71 -49.86 10.73 -85.66
CA GLN A 71 -50.69 11.08 -86.83
C GLN A 71 -52.19 10.60 -86.58
N PRO A 72 -53.14 10.48 -87.54
CA PRO A 72 -54.50 11.08 -87.52
C PRO A 72 -55.66 10.02 -87.57
N PRO A 73 -56.76 10.14 -88.36
CA PRO A 73 -57.94 11.03 -88.38
C PRO A 73 -59.28 10.26 -88.18
N VAL A 74 -60.40 10.92 -87.85
CA VAL A 74 -61.75 10.42 -88.23
C VAL A 74 -62.73 11.57 -88.51
N THR A 75 -63.32 11.53 -89.70
CA THR A 75 -64.40 12.33 -90.30
C THR A 75 -65.81 11.90 -89.88
N SER A 76 -66.77 12.85 -89.92
CA SER A 76 -68.18 12.75 -90.41
C SER A 76 -69.15 13.53 -89.52
N HIS A 77 -69.65 14.70 -89.94
CA HIS A 77 -70.89 14.99 -90.69
C HIS A 77 -72.04 15.54 -89.80
N PRO A 78 -72.94 16.36 -90.36
CA PRO A 78 -73.57 17.49 -89.67
C PRO A 78 -74.95 17.14 -89.12
N THR A 79 -75.40 17.81 -88.06
CA THR A 79 -76.83 17.92 -87.78
C THR A 79 -77.18 19.22 -87.05
N THR A 80 -77.92 20.02 -87.82
CA THR A 80 -78.90 21.07 -87.55
C THR A 80 -79.28 21.39 -86.09
N HIS A 81 -79.28 22.71 -85.84
CA HIS A 81 -79.82 23.43 -84.71
C HIS A 81 -81.19 22.98 -84.20
N THR A 82 -81.34 22.97 -82.86
CA THR A 82 -82.55 23.47 -82.20
C THR A 82 -82.14 24.34 -81.01
N THR A 83 -82.29 25.64 -81.21
CA THR A 83 -82.12 26.70 -80.21
C THR A 83 -83.23 26.60 -79.17
N SER A 84 -82.88 26.54 -77.89
CA SER A 84 -83.75 26.91 -76.78
C SER A 84 -83.02 27.94 -75.94
N THR A 85 -83.18 29.20 -76.32
CA THR A 85 -82.66 30.36 -75.59
C THR A 85 -83.46 30.49 -74.29
N THR A 86 -82.99 29.88 -73.21
CA THR A 86 -83.35 30.35 -71.87
C THR A 86 -82.46 31.54 -71.60
N THR A 87 -83.04 32.73 -71.52
CA THR A 87 -82.35 33.96 -71.13
C THR A 87 -81.92 33.83 -69.67
N GLN A 88 -80.82 33.11 -69.42
CA GLN A 88 -80.16 33.12 -68.13
C GLN A 88 -79.54 34.50 -67.94
N LYS A 89 -79.97 35.18 -66.87
CA LYS A 89 -79.36 36.39 -66.35
C LYS A 89 -77.84 36.17 -66.30
N PRO A 90 -77.00 37.08 -66.85
CA PRO A 90 -75.56 36.91 -66.81
C PRO A 90 -75.12 36.83 -65.36
N ASP A 91 -74.60 35.67 -64.98
CA ASP A 91 -73.98 35.49 -63.68
C ASP A 91 -72.73 36.36 -63.64
N THR A 92 -72.79 37.35 -62.77
CA THR A 92 -71.73 38.33 -62.51
C THR A 92 -71.15 38.13 -61.12
N GLN A 93 -71.65 37.15 -60.36
CA GLN A 93 -71.17 36.89 -59.03
C GLN A 93 -69.99 35.93 -59.09
N PRO A 94 -68.89 36.23 -58.39
CA PRO A 94 -67.79 35.31 -58.28
C PRO A 94 -68.16 34.10 -57.39
N PRO A 95 -67.52 32.94 -57.60
CA PRO A 95 -67.69 31.78 -56.72
C PRO A 95 -67.50 32.12 -55.24
N THR A 96 -68.39 31.64 -54.39
CA THR A 96 -68.26 31.79 -52.94
C THR A 96 -67.48 30.63 -52.37
N ILE A 97 -66.30 30.91 -51.79
CA ILE A 97 -65.41 29.91 -51.21
C ILE A 97 -65.57 29.95 -49.69
N THR A 98 -65.94 28.82 -49.09
CA THR A 98 -66.05 28.67 -47.63
C THR A 98 -65.21 27.50 -47.13
N LEU A 99 -64.50 27.69 -46.02
CA LEU A 99 -63.75 26.62 -45.36
C LEU A 99 -64.73 25.73 -44.58
N PHE A 100 -64.90 24.49 -45.03
CA PHE A 100 -65.80 23.53 -44.41
C PHE A 100 -65.14 22.79 -43.23
N LYS A 101 -63.88 22.38 -43.39
CA LYS A 101 -63.14 21.64 -42.36
C LYS A 101 -61.65 21.98 -42.42
N GLU A 102 -61.02 22.09 -41.26
CA GLU A 102 -59.57 22.24 -41.10
C GLU A 102 -59.12 21.32 -39.97
N PHE A 103 -58.09 20.52 -40.20
CA PHE A 103 -57.46 19.70 -39.17
C PHE A 103 -56.04 19.33 -39.58
N GLU A 104 -55.22 19.02 -38.59
CA GLU A 104 -53.85 18.52 -38.76
C GLU A 104 -53.84 17.01 -38.57
N GLU A 105 -53.18 16.29 -39.48
CA GLU A 105 -52.99 14.84 -39.40
C GLU A 105 -51.61 14.50 -39.96
N ASP A 106 -50.80 13.76 -39.19
CA ASP A 106 -49.46 13.30 -39.57
C ASP A 106 -48.52 14.39 -40.15
N GLY A 107 -48.49 15.58 -39.54
CA GLY A 107 -47.65 16.70 -39.98
C GLY A 107 -48.12 17.37 -41.27
N ARG A 108 -49.39 17.16 -41.65
CA ARG A 108 -50.02 17.77 -42.81
C ARG A 108 -51.25 18.57 -42.38
N LEU A 109 -51.45 19.71 -43.02
CA LEU A 109 -52.68 20.48 -42.86
C LEU A 109 -53.69 20.04 -43.92
N HIS A 110 -54.84 19.58 -43.47
CA HIS A 110 -55.97 19.22 -44.30
C HIS A 110 -57.01 20.33 -44.25
N MET A 111 -57.24 21.01 -45.38
CA MET A 111 -58.26 22.03 -45.52
C MET A 111 -59.28 21.59 -46.58
N VAL A 112 -60.55 21.61 -46.23
CA VAL A 112 -61.64 21.21 -47.12
C VAL A 112 -62.50 22.43 -47.40
N PHE A 113 -62.59 22.82 -48.67
CA PHE A 113 -63.37 23.99 -49.09
C PHE A 113 -64.67 23.57 -49.76
N LYS A 114 -65.74 24.32 -49.49
CA LYS A 114 -66.98 24.27 -50.27
C LYS A 114 -67.00 25.51 -51.16
N ILE A 115 -67.09 25.28 -52.47
CA ILE A 115 -67.11 26.35 -53.48
C ILE A 115 -68.46 26.27 -54.18
N ASP A 116 -69.31 27.24 -53.89
CA ASP A 116 -70.67 27.35 -54.43
C ASP A 116 -70.72 28.46 -55.49
N ASP A 117 -71.27 28.12 -56.66
CA ASP A 117 -71.41 29.03 -57.80
C ASP A 117 -72.58 28.58 -58.68
N GLU A 118 -73.44 29.50 -59.11
CA GLU A 118 -74.62 29.17 -59.93
C GLU A 118 -74.25 28.72 -61.35
N SER A 119 -73.13 29.23 -61.88
CA SER A 119 -72.60 28.93 -63.22
C SER A 119 -71.63 27.74 -63.27
N GLY A 120 -71.31 27.17 -62.11
CA GLY A 120 -70.35 26.08 -61.95
C GLY A 120 -68.90 26.54 -61.97
N VAL A 121 -68.09 25.90 -61.12
CA VAL A 121 -66.65 26.18 -60.97
C VAL A 121 -65.86 25.56 -62.14
N SER A 122 -65.21 26.39 -62.95
CA SER A 122 -64.37 25.95 -64.07
C SER A 122 -62.95 25.58 -63.65
N LYS A 123 -62.37 26.29 -62.67
CA LYS A 123 -61.04 26.02 -62.10
C LYS A 123 -60.97 26.44 -60.64
N ALA A 124 -60.26 25.68 -59.83
CA ALA A 124 -59.89 26.08 -58.47
C ALA A 124 -58.42 25.74 -58.21
N TYR A 125 -57.70 26.61 -57.51
CA TYR A 125 -56.32 26.37 -57.09
C TYR A 125 -56.04 27.05 -55.75
N ALA A 126 -55.06 26.54 -55.02
CA ALA A 126 -54.60 27.07 -53.76
C ALA A 126 -53.13 27.47 -53.85
N LEU A 127 -52.81 28.63 -53.29
CA LEU A 127 -51.46 29.14 -53.09
C LEU A 127 -51.17 29.15 -51.59
N VAL A 128 -50.21 28.36 -51.15
CA VAL A 128 -49.75 28.31 -49.76
C VAL A 128 -48.37 28.96 -49.68
N LYS A 129 -48.28 30.09 -49.00
CA LYS A 129 -47.00 30.72 -48.66
C LYS A 129 -46.53 30.20 -47.31
N TYR A 130 -45.37 29.55 -47.31
CA TYR A 130 -44.70 29.01 -46.13
C TYR A 130 -44.02 30.15 -45.36
N PRO A 131 -43.79 29.98 -44.05
CA PRO A 131 -42.99 30.90 -43.24
C PRO A 131 -41.60 31.20 -43.81
N SER A 132 -40.94 30.21 -44.44
CA SER A 132 -39.64 30.40 -45.11
C SER A 132 -39.68 31.30 -46.35
N GLY A 133 -40.86 31.68 -46.82
CA GLY A 133 -41.07 32.36 -48.10
C GLY A 133 -41.25 31.42 -49.29
N LYS A 134 -41.06 30.11 -49.11
CA LYS A 134 -41.40 29.10 -50.12
C LYS A 134 -42.90 29.16 -50.43
N THR A 135 -43.26 28.97 -51.69
CA THR A 135 -44.67 28.94 -52.11
C THR A 135 -45.00 27.58 -52.70
N TYR A 136 -46.14 27.02 -52.30
CA TYR A 136 -46.72 25.78 -52.83
C TYR A 136 -48.01 26.11 -53.55
N ASN A 137 -48.18 25.60 -54.77
CA ASN A 137 -49.36 25.86 -55.60
C ASN A 137 -49.98 24.52 -56.00
N GLU A 138 -51.26 24.34 -55.73
CA GLU A 138 -51.98 23.08 -55.94
C GLU A 138 -53.30 23.35 -56.67
N SER A 139 -53.58 22.60 -57.73
CA SER A 139 -54.88 22.66 -58.40
C SER A 139 -55.90 21.82 -57.64
N LEU A 140 -57.03 22.40 -57.25
CA LEU A 140 -58.04 21.73 -56.45
C LEU A 140 -59.07 21.05 -57.35
N SER A 141 -59.26 19.74 -57.16
CA SER A 141 -60.28 18.96 -57.85
C SER A 141 -61.50 18.73 -56.96
N LYS A 142 -62.69 18.78 -57.55
CA LYS A 142 -63.94 18.53 -56.84
C LYS A 142 -64.06 17.04 -56.49
N VAL A 143 -64.20 16.73 -55.21
CA VAL A 143 -64.50 15.39 -54.69
C VAL A 143 -65.85 15.46 -53.99
N TYR A 144 -66.87 14.83 -54.59
CA TYR A 144 -68.29 15.03 -54.25
C TYR A 144 -68.70 16.50 -54.32
N ASN A 145 -68.90 17.16 -53.18
CA ASN A 145 -69.30 18.57 -53.08
C ASN A 145 -68.19 19.47 -52.48
N TYR A 146 -66.96 18.97 -52.37
CA TYR A 146 -65.86 19.67 -51.70
C TYR A 146 -64.56 19.67 -52.50
N TYR A 147 -63.66 20.58 -52.14
CA TYR A 147 -62.34 20.76 -52.74
C TYR A 147 -61.28 20.62 -51.64
N PRO A 148 -60.64 19.44 -51.49
CA PRO A 148 -59.63 19.22 -50.47
C PRO A 148 -58.26 19.78 -50.89
N LEU A 149 -57.56 20.38 -49.94
CA LEU A 149 -56.17 20.80 -50.00
C LEU A 149 -55.41 20.09 -48.87
N VAL A 150 -54.28 19.47 -49.22
CA VAL A 150 -53.38 18.83 -48.25
C VAL A 150 -51.96 19.26 -48.56
N PHE A 151 -51.24 19.74 -47.55
CA PHE A 151 -49.82 20.08 -47.70
C PHE A 151 -49.04 19.80 -46.41
N ASN A 152 -47.73 19.57 -46.55
CA ASN A 152 -46.84 19.29 -45.41
C ASN A 152 -46.52 20.57 -44.64
N LEU A 153 -46.60 20.50 -43.31
CA LEU A 153 -46.15 21.52 -42.38
C LEU A 153 -44.65 21.33 -42.12
N SER A 154 -43.82 21.77 -43.07
CA SER A 154 -42.35 21.60 -43.00
C SER A 154 -41.60 22.73 -42.30
N ASP A 155 -42.27 23.86 -42.05
CA ASP A 155 -41.66 25.09 -41.54
C ASP A 155 -42.55 25.65 -40.44
N GLU A 156 -42.00 26.00 -39.29
CA GLU A 156 -42.78 26.67 -38.25
C GLU A 156 -42.98 28.16 -38.55
N GLY A 157 -44.15 28.65 -38.17
CA GLY A 157 -44.57 30.04 -38.32
C GLY A 157 -45.99 30.16 -38.86
N LYS A 158 -46.27 31.33 -39.45
CA LYS A 158 -47.59 31.66 -40.00
C LYS A 158 -47.64 31.38 -41.50
N TYR A 159 -48.36 30.35 -41.88
CA TYR A 159 -48.73 30.05 -43.25
C TYR A 159 -49.83 30.99 -43.73
N LEU A 160 -49.77 31.39 -45.00
CA LEU A 160 -50.88 32.09 -45.67
C LEU A 160 -51.41 31.19 -46.79
N VAL A 161 -52.65 30.75 -46.66
CA VAL A 161 -53.36 29.93 -47.64
C VAL A 161 -54.34 30.81 -48.39
N GLU A 162 -54.14 30.95 -49.70
CA GLU A 162 -55.00 31.73 -50.60
C GLU A 162 -55.63 30.76 -51.62
N VAL A 163 -56.95 30.60 -51.57
CA VAL A 163 -57.70 29.76 -52.52
C VAL A 163 -58.41 30.65 -53.51
N PHE A 164 -58.28 30.31 -54.78
CA PHE A 164 -58.89 31.02 -55.89
C PHE A 164 -59.78 30.06 -56.67
N ALA A 165 -60.96 30.53 -57.04
CA ALA A 165 -61.90 29.77 -57.84
C ALA A 165 -62.47 30.63 -58.96
N LYS A 166 -62.50 30.09 -60.17
CA LYS A 166 -63.02 30.75 -61.36
C LYS A 166 -64.25 30.00 -61.84
N ASP A 167 -65.34 30.71 -62.11
CA ASP A 167 -66.54 30.12 -62.69
C ASP A 167 -66.39 29.90 -64.22
N SER A 168 -67.45 29.39 -64.86
CA SER A 168 -67.49 29.21 -66.32
C SER A 168 -67.63 30.52 -67.13
N LYS A 169 -67.92 31.65 -66.47
CA LYS A 169 -68.10 32.99 -67.08
C LYS A 169 -66.88 33.90 -66.97
N GLY A 170 -65.91 33.51 -66.15
CA GLY A 170 -64.66 34.23 -65.95
C GLY A 170 -64.53 34.96 -64.61
N ASN A 171 -65.56 34.96 -63.76
CA ASN A 171 -65.54 35.64 -62.47
C ASN A 171 -64.63 34.89 -61.48
N LEU A 172 -63.87 35.62 -60.65
CA LEU A 172 -62.86 35.09 -59.74
C LEU A 172 -63.26 35.31 -58.28
N GLY A 173 -63.52 34.23 -57.56
CA GLY A 173 -63.63 34.20 -56.10
C GLY A 173 -62.28 33.98 -55.46
N SER A 174 -62.06 34.57 -54.28
CA SER A 174 -60.86 34.31 -53.48
C SER A 174 -61.20 34.17 -52.01
N PHE A 175 -60.43 33.33 -51.32
CA PHE A 175 -60.46 33.12 -49.88
C PHE A 175 -59.03 33.15 -49.38
N ASN A 176 -58.77 33.84 -48.28
CA ASN A 176 -57.49 33.76 -47.61
C ASN A 176 -57.67 33.39 -46.14
N LYS A 177 -56.74 32.59 -45.62
CA LYS A 177 -56.65 32.27 -44.20
C LYS A 177 -55.21 32.11 -43.80
N SER A 178 -54.88 32.56 -42.60
CA SER A 178 -53.61 32.24 -41.99
C SER A 178 -53.72 31.05 -41.05
N TYR A 179 -52.75 30.15 -41.11
CA TYR A 179 -52.60 29.03 -40.19
C TYR A 179 -51.26 29.15 -39.45
N SER A 180 -51.25 29.03 -38.14
CA SER A 180 -50.03 29.08 -37.34
C SER A 180 -49.64 27.67 -36.91
N PHE A 181 -48.42 27.28 -37.25
CA PHE A 181 -47.84 25.99 -36.87
C PHE A 181 -46.56 26.25 -36.09
N PHE A 182 -46.51 25.76 -34.85
CA PHE A 182 -45.35 25.79 -33.97
C PHE A 182 -45.33 24.45 -33.27
N ASP A 183 -44.28 23.67 -33.47
CA ASP A 183 -44.11 22.42 -32.76
C ASP A 183 -43.30 22.67 -31.47
N LYS A 184 -42.88 21.59 -30.81
CA LYS A 184 -41.98 21.68 -29.66
C LYS A 184 -40.68 20.99 -30.04
N PRO A 185 -39.55 21.48 -29.55
CA PRO A 185 -38.29 20.78 -29.75
C PRO A 185 -38.39 19.38 -29.12
N GLN A 186 -37.64 18.43 -29.68
CA GLN A 186 -37.58 17.05 -29.24
C GLN A 186 -36.22 16.77 -28.59
N ILE A 187 -36.26 16.08 -27.46
CA ILE A 187 -35.07 15.51 -26.82
C ILE A 187 -35.04 14.04 -27.23
N GLU A 188 -34.03 13.63 -27.99
CA GLU A 188 -33.91 12.26 -28.51
C GLU A 188 -33.15 11.36 -27.53
N LEU A 189 -32.13 11.90 -26.87
CA LEU A 189 -31.29 11.17 -25.93
C LEU A 189 -30.64 12.12 -24.93
N VAL A 190 -30.66 11.73 -23.66
CA VAL A 190 -29.82 12.30 -22.61
C VAL A 190 -28.87 11.21 -22.09
N ALA A 191 -27.60 11.32 -22.44
CA ALA A 191 -26.54 10.46 -21.91
C ALA A 191 -25.66 11.26 -20.94
N TYR A 192 -25.06 10.58 -19.97
CA TYR A 192 -24.16 11.21 -19.00
C TYR A 192 -22.92 10.36 -18.76
N ASP A 193 -21.81 11.03 -18.45
CA ASP A 193 -20.54 10.42 -18.08
C ASP A 193 -19.96 11.12 -16.84
N VAL A 194 -19.72 10.34 -15.79
CA VAL A 194 -19.28 10.85 -14.49
C VAL A 194 -17.75 10.81 -14.44
N ASN A 195 -17.14 11.99 -14.52
CA ASN A 195 -15.70 12.22 -14.42
C ASN A 195 -15.43 13.18 -13.25
N PRO A 196 -15.31 12.67 -12.01
CA PRO A 196 -15.16 13.49 -10.81
C PRO A 196 -14.11 14.61 -10.97
N PRO A 197 -14.39 15.84 -10.52
CA PRO A 197 -15.56 16.28 -9.75
C PRO A 197 -16.70 16.78 -10.64
N THR A 198 -16.82 16.30 -11.88
CA THR A 198 -17.81 16.77 -12.85
C THR A 198 -18.60 15.62 -13.46
N THR A 199 -19.78 15.93 -13.99
CA THR A 199 -20.50 15.05 -14.90
C THR A 199 -20.71 15.76 -16.22
N SER A 200 -20.40 15.08 -17.32
CA SER A 200 -20.66 15.55 -18.66
C SER A 200 -22.00 14.98 -19.14
N PHE A 201 -22.93 15.84 -19.53
CA PHE A 201 -24.19 15.48 -20.17
C PHE A 201 -24.06 15.65 -21.68
N ASN A 202 -24.46 14.64 -22.43
CA ASN A 202 -24.51 14.61 -23.89
C ASN A 202 -25.98 14.52 -24.31
N ILE A 203 -26.49 15.55 -24.98
CA ILE A 203 -27.93 15.75 -25.22
C ILE A 203 -28.16 15.85 -26.72
N SER A 204 -28.89 14.90 -27.29
CA SER A 204 -29.31 14.94 -28.70
C SER A 204 -30.68 15.60 -28.80
N VAL A 205 -30.75 16.67 -29.60
CA VAL A 205 -31.95 17.50 -29.74
C VAL A 205 -32.27 17.76 -31.20
N LYS A 206 -33.57 17.94 -31.48
CA LYS A 206 -34.05 18.19 -32.83
C LYS A 206 -35.31 19.04 -32.82
N ASP A 207 -35.41 19.96 -33.76
CA ASP A 207 -36.55 20.85 -33.95
C ASP A 207 -36.72 21.22 -35.43
N THR A 208 -37.95 21.55 -35.83
CA THR A 208 -38.27 21.90 -37.22
C THR A 208 -37.69 23.26 -37.60
N SER A 209 -37.85 24.26 -36.73
CA SER A 209 -37.27 25.61 -36.87
C SER A 209 -35.80 25.68 -36.47
N GLY A 210 -35.38 24.84 -35.53
CA GLY A 210 -34.02 24.77 -35.02
C GLY A 210 -33.93 25.08 -33.53
N ILE A 211 -32.76 24.81 -32.94
CA ILE A 211 -32.54 24.90 -31.50
C ILE A 211 -31.89 26.23 -31.15
N SER A 212 -32.50 26.98 -30.22
CA SER A 212 -31.93 28.24 -29.73
C SER A 212 -31.01 28.04 -28.53
N LYS A 213 -31.42 27.20 -27.56
CA LYS A 213 -30.66 26.95 -26.33
C LYS A 213 -31.02 25.60 -25.70
N VAL A 214 -30.02 24.98 -25.08
CA VAL A 214 -30.16 23.75 -24.28
C VAL A 214 -29.57 24.03 -22.90
N LEU A 215 -30.35 23.79 -21.85
CA LEU A 215 -29.93 23.95 -20.45
C LEU A 215 -30.03 22.60 -19.73
N VAL A 216 -29.09 22.36 -18.82
CA VAL A 216 -29.19 21.29 -17.82
C VAL A 216 -29.34 21.95 -16.46
N GLU A 217 -30.46 21.73 -15.79
CA GLU A 217 -30.69 22.13 -14.42
C GLU A 217 -30.26 20.97 -13.50
N ALA A 218 -29.30 21.22 -12.60
CA ALA A 218 -28.85 20.24 -11.61
C ALA A 218 -28.38 20.97 -10.34
N PHE A 219 -28.68 20.40 -9.16
CA PHE A 219 -28.35 21.00 -7.86
C PHE A 219 -28.84 22.45 -7.70
N GLY A 220 -30.01 22.77 -8.28
CA GLY A 220 -30.60 24.11 -8.26
C GLY A 220 -29.83 25.17 -9.07
N LYS A 221 -29.01 24.74 -10.05
CA LYS A 221 -28.28 25.62 -10.96
C LYS A 221 -28.52 25.22 -12.41
N ASP A 222 -28.60 26.22 -13.29
CA ASP A 222 -28.69 26.03 -14.73
C ASP A 222 -27.30 26.04 -15.37
N TYR A 223 -27.02 25.03 -16.19
CA TYR A 223 -25.79 24.86 -16.95
C TYR A 223 -26.11 24.95 -18.44
N LEU A 224 -25.57 25.95 -19.12
CA LEU A 224 -25.73 26.09 -20.57
C LEU A 224 -24.93 25.00 -21.29
N ALA A 225 -25.61 24.19 -22.11
CA ALA A 225 -24.96 23.18 -22.94
C ALA A 225 -24.37 23.85 -24.19
N SER A 226 -23.13 23.49 -24.53
CA SER A 226 -22.45 23.96 -25.73
C SER A 226 -22.72 23.01 -26.90
N PRO A 227 -22.94 23.52 -28.13
CA PRO A 227 -23.07 22.67 -29.31
C PRO A 227 -21.74 21.93 -29.58
N VAL A 228 -21.83 20.63 -29.90
CA VAL A 228 -20.68 19.77 -30.23
C VAL A 228 -20.71 19.36 -31.69
N ASN A 229 -21.84 18.82 -32.15
CA ASN A 229 -22.06 18.41 -33.53
C ASN A 229 -23.50 18.72 -33.90
N VAL A 230 -23.73 19.93 -34.40
CA VAL A 230 -25.05 20.43 -34.76
C VAL A 230 -25.08 20.86 -36.23
N ASP A 231 -26.25 20.74 -36.87
CA ASP A 231 -26.48 21.22 -38.23
C ASP A 231 -26.65 22.75 -38.27
N SER A 232 -26.95 23.30 -39.46
CA SER A 232 -27.15 24.73 -39.65
C SER A 232 -28.38 25.30 -38.93
N LYS A 233 -29.30 24.45 -38.47
CA LYS A 233 -30.46 24.81 -37.64
C LYS A 233 -30.18 24.60 -36.15
N GLY A 234 -28.99 24.14 -35.76
CA GLY A 234 -28.68 23.82 -34.37
C GLY A 234 -29.20 22.45 -33.92
N ASN A 235 -29.71 21.59 -34.81
CA ASN A 235 -30.11 20.24 -34.44
C ASN A 235 -28.89 19.34 -34.31
N GLY A 236 -28.84 18.51 -33.29
CA GLY A 236 -27.76 17.56 -33.08
C GLY A 236 -27.32 17.45 -31.62
N LEU A 237 -26.03 17.29 -31.40
CA LEU A 237 -25.46 16.98 -30.09
C LEU A 237 -24.96 18.22 -29.35
N TYR A 238 -25.40 18.37 -28.11
CA TYR A 238 -24.94 19.37 -27.15
C TYR A 238 -24.25 18.69 -25.96
N ASN A 239 -23.29 19.39 -25.34
CA ASN A 239 -22.58 18.95 -24.14
C ASN A 239 -22.65 19.99 -23.02
N ALA A 240 -23.03 19.56 -21.82
CA ALA A 240 -22.96 20.38 -20.61
C ALA A 240 -22.06 19.71 -19.58
N LYS A 241 -21.21 20.49 -18.89
CA LYS A 241 -20.43 20.01 -17.74
C LYS A 241 -21.03 20.56 -16.45
N VAL A 242 -21.50 19.65 -15.61
CA VAL A 242 -22.08 19.96 -14.30
C VAL A 242 -21.04 19.66 -13.22
N HIS A 243 -20.83 20.59 -12.30
CA HIS A 243 -19.96 20.36 -11.14
C HIS A 243 -20.72 19.60 -10.06
N LEU A 244 -20.11 18.52 -9.55
CA LEU A 244 -20.69 17.69 -8.50
C LEU A 244 -20.32 18.28 -7.13
N PRO A 245 -21.30 18.55 -6.24
CA PRO A 245 -21.02 19.02 -4.90
C PRO A 245 -20.44 17.90 -4.03
N ASP A 246 -19.84 18.30 -2.91
CA ASP A 246 -19.27 17.38 -1.93
C ASP A 246 -20.31 16.37 -1.45
N LEU A 247 -19.89 15.10 -1.40
CA LEU A 247 -20.69 14.00 -0.86
C LEU A 247 -22.05 13.79 -1.57
N ALA A 248 -22.20 14.26 -2.82
CA ALA A 248 -23.41 14.04 -3.60
C ALA A 248 -23.66 12.53 -3.81
N GLU A 249 -24.74 11.99 -3.24
CA GLU A 249 -25.08 10.57 -3.44
C GLU A 249 -25.88 10.35 -4.73
N LYS A 250 -26.66 11.36 -5.12
CA LYS A 250 -27.58 11.32 -6.25
C LYS A 250 -27.54 12.65 -7.01
N VAL A 251 -27.67 12.56 -8.32
CA VAL A 251 -27.82 13.71 -9.22
C VAL A 251 -29.21 13.67 -9.81
N ASP A 252 -30.07 14.56 -9.34
CA ASP A 252 -31.35 14.86 -10.00
C ASP A 252 -31.11 15.97 -11.03
N TYR A 253 -31.56 15.74 -12.26
CA TYR A 253 -31.36 16.69 -13.35
C TYR A 253 -32.62 16.89 -14.17
N LYS A 254 -32.71 18.06 -14.80
CA LYS A 254 -33.73 18.41 -15.78
C LYS A 254 -33.08 19.07 -16.98
N VAL A 255 -33.28 18.51 -18.17
CA VAL A 255 -32.88 19.11 -19.44
C VAL A 255 -34.01 19.99 -19.94
N LEU A 256 -33.70 21.22 -20.35
CA LEU A 256 -34.63 22.17 -20.96
C LEU A 256 -34.10 22.54 -22.34
N VAL A 257 -34.89 22.30 -23.38
CA VAL A 257 -34.55 22.64 -24.76
C VAL A 257 -35.53 23.68 -25.25
N TYR A 258 -35.03 24.71 -25.92
CA TYR A 258 -35.84 25.76 -26.49
C TYR A 258 -35.54 25.90 -27.98
N ASP A 259 -36.59 26.08 -28.77
CA ASP A 259 -36.51 26.38 -30.19
C ASP A 259 -36.29 27.89 -30.44
N LEU A 260 -36.29 28.33 -31.70
CA LEU A 260 -36.17 29.75 -32.06
C LEU A 260 -37.40 30.61 -31.71
N TYR A 261 -38.56 29.99 -31.47
CA TYR A 261 -39.82 30.66 -31.11
C TYR A 261 -40.11 30.64 -29.60
N ASN A 262 -39.14 30.18 -28.80
CA ASN A 262 -39.21 30.04 -27.35
C ASN A 262 -40.28 29.03 -26.88
N ASN A 263 -40.69 28.09 -27.73
CA ASN A 263 -41.32 26.87 -27.25
C ASN A 263 -40.26 25.98 -26.60
N SER A 264 -40.68 25.18 -25.63
CA SER A 264 -39.75 24.36 -24.84
C SER A 264 -40.21 22.93 -24.68
N ALA A 265 -39.24 22.03 -24.62
CA ALA A 265 -39.39 20.68 -24.12
C ALA A 265 -38.49 20.44 -22.91
N SER A 266 -38.87 19.47 -22.09
CA SER A 266 -38.12 19.12 -20.90
C SER A 266 -38.10 17.62 -20.64
N GLU A 267 -36.96 17.12 -20.19
CA GLU A 267 -36.80 15.75 -19.73
C GLU A 267 -36.16 15.75 -18.34
N ASN A 268 -36.71 14.97 -17.42
CA ASN A 268 -36.15 14.82 -16.08
C ASN A 268 -35.51 13.44 -15.96
N GLY A 269 -34.40 13.36 -15.24
CA GLY A 269 -33.77 12.10 -14.94
C GLY A 269 -33.00 12.15 -13.64
N SER A 270 -32.51 11.00 -13.22
CA SER A 270 -31.62 10.93 -12.07
C SER A 270 -30.69 9.74 -12.15
N PHE A 271 -29.53 9.84 -11.51
CA PHE A 271 -28.59 8.74 -11.35
C PHE A 271 -27.87 8.86 -10.00
N SER A 272 -27.42 7.72 -9.47
CA SER A 272 -26.67 7.66 -8.22
C SER A 272 -25.17 7.59 -8.49
N LEU A 273 -24.37 8.24 -7.65
CA LEU A 273 -22.93 8.11 -7.67
C LEU A 273 -22.51 6.87 -6.89
N THR A 274 -21.57 6.10 -7.45
CA THR A 274 -20.89 5.04 -6.68
C THR A 274 -20.08 5.67 -5.54
N GLU A 275 -19.90 4.98 -4.42
CA GLU A 275 -19.07 5.51 -3.31
C GLU A 275 -17.66 5.91 -3.78
N TYR A 276 -17.10 5.20 -4.76
CA TYR A 276 -15.84 5.56 -5.39
C TYR A 276 -15.88 6.94 -6.04
N GLN A 277 -16.91 7.22 -6.85
CA GLN A 277 -17.10 8.53 -7.47
C GLN A 277 -17.37 9.62 -6.43
N GLN A 278 -18.11 9.30 -5.35
CA GLN A 278 -18.34 10.22 -4.24
C GLN A 278 -17.02 10.57 -3.52
N TYR A 279 -16.18 9.58 -3.25
CA TYR A 279 -14.86 9.76 -2.64
C TYR A 279 -13.94 10.63 -3.50
N LEU A 280 -13.86 10.34 -4.81
CA LEU A 280 -13.02 11.14 -5.71
C LEU A 280 -13.54 12.58 -5.85
N THR A 281 -14.86 12.76 -5.95
CA THR A 281 -15.47 14.09 -6.01
C THR A 281 -15.14 14.89 -4.75
N TRP A 282 -15.37 14.27 -3.57
CA TRP A 282 -15.02 14.88 -2.29
C TRP A 282 -13.52 15.22 -2.22
N ALA A 283 -12.63 14.27 -2.54
CA ALA A 283 -11.20 14.50 -2.43
C ALA A 283 -10.72 15.65 -3.33
N ILE A 284 -11.18 15.69 -4.58
CA ILE A 284 -10.80 16.75 -5.53
C ILE A 284 -11.36 18.11 -5.08
N ASN A 285 -12.60 18.16 -4.61
CA ASN A 285 -13.22 19.40 -4.13
C ASN A 285 -12.55 19.93 -2.86
N GLN A 286 -11.99 19.05 -2.02
CA GLN A 286 -11.13 19.45 -0.89
C GLN A 286 -9.72 19.90 -1.33
N GLY A 287 -9.41 19.84 -2.63
CA GLY A 287 -8.15 20.31 -3.21
C GLY A 287 -7.07 19.24 -3.33
N TYR A 288 -7.39 17.96 -3.09
CA TYR A 288 -6.43 16.87 -3.22
C TYR A 288 -6.19 16.46 -4.68
N ASN A 289 -4.95 16.14 -5.01
CA ASN A 289 -4.59 15.63 -6.33
C ASN A 289 -5.17 14.22 -6.57
N LEU A 290 -5.83 14.00 -7.72
CA LEU A 290 -6.42 12.71 -8.08
C LEU A 290 -5.40 11.56 -8.05
N CYS A 291 -4.20 11.77 -8.60
CA CYS A 291 -3.12 10.76 -8.62
C CYS A 291 -2.61 10.41 -7.21
N LEU A 292 -2.90 11.25 -6.21
CA LEU A 292 -2.61 10.96 -4.79
C LEU A 292 -3.78 10.24 -4.12
N ALA A 293 -5.01 10.75 -4.29
CA ALA A 293 -6.18 10.26 -3.56
C ALA A 293 -6.70 8.91 -4.07
N GLU A 294 -6.78 8.71 -5.39
CA GLU A 294 -7.34 7.49 -6.00
C GLU A 294 -6.67 6.20 -5.49
N PRO A 295 -5.32 6.09 -5.43
CA PRO A 295 -4.67 4.87 -4.97
C PRO A 295 -5.00 4.44 -3.54
N PHE A 296 -5.42 5.36 -2.66
CA PHE A 296 -5.82 5.01 -1.29
C PHE A 296 -7.15 4.26 -1.24
N TYR A 297 -8.06 4.50 -2.19
CA TYR A 297 -9.40 3.89 -2.19
C TYR A 297 -9.38 2.37 -2.36
N LYS A 298 -8.25 1.79 -2.78
CA LYS A 298 -8.08 0.33 -2.84
C LYS A 298 -8.15 -0.37 -1.46
N TYR A 299 -7.94 0.37 -0.37
CA TYR A 299 -7.93 -0.17 0.98
C TYR A 299 -9.34 -0.12 1.58
N GLN A 300 -9.87 -1.28 2.02
CA GLN A 300 -11.16 -1.35 2.71
C GLN A 300 -11.23 -0.40 3.92
N LEU A 301 -10.10 -0.17 4.60
CA LEU A 301 -10.02 0.79 5.71
C LEU A 301 -10.42 2.21 5.27
N ILE A 302 -9.91 2.66 4.12
CA ILE A 302 -10.19 3.98 3.55
C ILE A 302 -11.63 4.07 3.04
N GLN A 303 -12.12 3.01 2.39
CA GLN A 303 -13.53 2.91 1.98
C GLN A 303 -14.45 3.05 3.20
N ASN A 304 -14.17 2.29 4.27
CA ASN A 304 -14.96 2.33 5.50
C ASN A 304 -14.92 3.72 6.15
N MET A 305 -13.73 4.35 6.28
CA MET A 305 -13.62 5.72 6.80
C MET A 305 -14.52 6.68 6.04
N PHE A 306 -14.50 6.62 4.70
CA PHE A 306 -15.33 7.47 3.88
C PHE A 306 -16.83 7.19 4.06
N SER A 307 -17.24 5.92 4.01
CA SER A 307 -18.65 5.51 4.15
C SER A 307 -19.21 5.82 5.55
N THR A 308 -18.41 5.73 6.61
CA THR A 308 -18.83 6.09 7.99
C THR A 308 -18.69 7.58 8.30
N ARG A 309 -18.37 8.41 7.29
CA ARG A 309 -18.14 9.86 7.43
C ARG A 309 -17.03 10.22 8.43
N ASP A 310 -16.05 9.34 8.59
CA ASP A 310 -14.83 9.60 9.35
C ASP A 310 -13.82 10.40 8.51
N LEU A 311 -14.25 11.60 8.12
CA LEU A 311 -13.53 12.43 7.16
C LEU A 311 -12.30 13.10 7.76
N ASP A 312 -12.21 13.23 9.08
CA ASP A 312 -11.08 13.90 9.75
C ASP A 312 -9.80 13.05 9.65
N HIS A 313 -9.87 11.75 9.97
CA HIS A 313 -8.74 10.83 9.79
C HIS A 313 -8.36 10.70 8.31
N LEU A 314 -9.35 10.68 7.41
CA LEU A 314 -9.11 10.62 5.97
C LEU A 314 -8.39 11.88 5.45
N LYS A 315 -8.81 13.07 5.92
CA LYS A 315 -8.13 14.34 5.62
C LYS A 315 -6.70 14.33 6.12
N HIS A 316 -6.47 13.89 7.36
CA HIS A 316 -5.11 13.81 7.92
C HIS A 316 -4.18 12.93 7.05
N ILE A 317 -4.66 11.77 6.58
CA ILE A 317 -3.91 10.92 5.65
C ILE A 317 -3.60 11.65 4.33
N LEU A 318 -4.60 12.29 3.72
CA LEU A 318 -4.45 12.96 2.43
C LEU A 318 -3.63 14.25 2.51
N ASP A 319 -3.76 15.01 3.59
CA ASP A 319 -2.96 16.19 3.90
C ASP A 319 -1.49 15.79 4.02
N PHE A 320 -1.17 14.76 4.80
CA PHE A 320 0.20 14.26 4.92
C PHE A 320 0.72 13.76 3.56
N ALA A 321 -0.11 13.02 2.81
CA ALA A 321 0.26 12.52 1.49
C ALA A 321 0.58 13.67 0.51
N GLN A 322 -0.19 14.75 0.55
CA GLN A 322 0.03 15.95 -0.26
C GLN A 322 1.30 16.70 0.15
N HIS A 323 1.57 16.83 1.46
CA HIS A 323 2.80 17.45 1.98
C HIS A 323 4.06 16.65 1.63
N ASN A 324 3.99 15.32 1.64
CA ASN A 324 5.09 14.44 1.19
C ASN A 324 5.50 14.71 -0.27
N GLY A 325 4.58 15.14 -1.14
CA GLY A 325 4.87 15.58 -2.50
C GLY A 325 5.24 14.47 -3.50
N THR A 326 5.24 13.19 -3.11
CA THR A 326 5.46 12.06 -4.02
C THR A 326 4.17 11.26 -4.26
N VAL A 327 4.08 10.57 -5.40
CA VAL A 327 2.91 9.74 -5.71
C VAL A 327 3.06 8.29 -5.20
N PRO A 328 1.96 7.60 -4.85
CA PRO A 328 1.97 6.16 -4.62
C PRO A 328 2.63 5.37 -5.78
N PRO A 329 3.36 4.28 -5.50
CA PRO A 329 3.53 3.64 -4.19
C PRO A 329 4.68 4.21 -3.35
N ARG A 330 5.38 5.28 -3.79
CA ARG A 330 6.53 5.86 -3.06
C ARG A 330 6.11 6.84 -1.96
N ASN A 331 4.86 7.31 -2.00
CA ASN A 331 4.30 8.20 -1.00
C ASN A 331 4.37 7.61 0.42
N LEU A 332 4.86 8.39 1.38
CA LEU A 332 5.08 7.92 2.75
C LEU A 332 3.77 7.56 3.49
N ALA A 333 2.73 8.39 3.40
CA ALA A 333 1.42 8.06 3.97
C ALA A 333 0.87 6.78 3.36
N TYR A 334 1.04 6.59 2.05
CA TYR A 334 0.63 5.35 1.39
C TYR A 334 1.37 4.13 1.92
N LEU A 335 2.70 4.20 2.10
CA LEU A 335 3.51 3.11 2.66
C LEU A 335 3.10 2.78 4.10
N ILE A 336 2.79 3.80 4.90
CA ILE A 336 2.30 3.65 6.28
C ILE A 336 0.94 2.94 6.30
N VAL A 337 -0.03 3.44 5.51
CA VAL A 337 -1.36 2.82 5.39
C VAL A 337 -1.23 1.38 4.89
N ASP A 338 -0.43 1.12 3.86
CA ASP A 338 -0.21 -0.22 3.32
C ASP A 338 0.31 -1.19 4.38
N GLN A 339 1.30 -0.77 5.16
CA GLN A 339 1.88 -1.60 6.20
C GLN A 339 0.88 -1.86 7.33
N VAL A 340 0.23 -0.82 7.88
CA VAL A 340 -0.70 -0.94 9.01
C VAL A 340 -1.93 -1.77 8.60
N VAL A 341 -2.43 -1.60 7.37
CA VAL A 341 -3.55 -2.39 6.85
C VAL A 341 -3.17 -3.87 6.71
N LYS A 342 -1.92 -4.19 6.34
CA LYS A 342 -1.47 -5.58 6.23
C LYS A 342 -1.11 -6.23 7.56
N ASP A 343 -0.80 -5.44 8.58
CA ASP A 343 -0.46 -5.96 9.90
C ASP A 343 -1.71 -6.48 10.64
N ARG A 344 -1.71 -7.79 10.95
CA ARG A 344 -2.79 -8.47 11.67
C ARG A 344 -2.73 -8.26 13.19
N ARG A 345 -1.61 -7.75 13.70
CA ARG A 345 -1.37 -7.50 15.13
C ARG A 345 -1.96 -6.16 15.58
N VAL A 346 -2.29 -5.28 14.64
CA VAL A 346 -2.89 -3.98 14.91
C VAL A 346 -4.41 -4.13 14.96
N SER A 347 -4.99 -3.91 16.15
CA SER A 347 -6.44 -3.90 16.35
C SER A 347 -7.07 -2.60 15.85
N ASP A 348 -6.56 -1.46 16.30
CA ASP A 348 -7.03 -0.13 15.91
C ASP A 348 -6.09 0.50 14.87
N LYS A 349 -6.44 0.28 13.59
CA LYS A 349 -5.63 0.70 12.45
C LYS A 349 -5.71 2.20 12.21
N VAL A 350 -6.90 2.77 12.38
CA VAL A 350 -7.17 4.19 12.18
C VAL A 350 -6.34 5.00 13.16
N GLN A 351 -6.46 4.70 14.46
CA GLN A 351 -5.74 5.42 15.49
C GLN A 351 -4.22 5.26 15.37
N LEU A 352 -3.73 4.08 14.96
CA LEU A 352 -2.30 3.89 14.75
C LEU A 352 -1.77 4.74 13.59
N ILE A 353 -2.46 4.75 12.44
CA ILE A 353 -2.07 5.57 11.29
C ILE A 353 -1.99 7.05 11.71
N ASP A 354 -3.01 7.56 12.37
CA ASP A 354 -3.04 8.96 12.80
C ASP A 354 -1.92 9.31 13.77
N LYS A 355 -1.65 8.45 14.75
CA LYS A 355 -0.52 8.66 15.67
C LYS A 355 0.82 8.65 14.93
N VAL A 356 1.00 7.75 13.97
CA VAL A 356 2.24 7.68 13.17
C VAL A 356 2.42 8.95 12.35
N LEU A 357 1.38 9.40 11.64
CA LEU A 357 1.44 10.61 10.82
C LEU A 357 1.67 11.85 11.69
N SER A 358 1.00 11.95 12.84
CA SER A 358 1.22 13.04 13.82
C SER A 358 2.66 13.10 14.31
N ASN A 359 3.24 11.94 14.67
CA ASN A 359 4.64 11.85 15.10
C ASN A 359 5.59 12.35 14.00
N LEU A 360 5.34 11.98 12.74
CA LEU A 360 6.15 12.41 11.60
C LEU A 360 5.99 13.90 11.31
N ASP A 361 4.78 14.45 11.43
CA ASP A 361 4.49 15.88 11.26
C ASP A 361 5.16 16.74 12.33
N GLU A 362 5.15 16.29 13.58
CA GLU A 362 5.82 16.98 14.68
C GLU A 362 7.35 16.92 14.50
N LEU A 363 7.88 15.80 14.00
CA LEU A 363 9.30 15.66 13.64
C LEU A 363 9.69 16.36 12.32
N LYS A 364 8.71 16.87 11.55
CA LYS A 364 8.91 17.43 10.21
C LYS A 364 9.58 16.45 9.22
N ILE A 365 9.26 15.16 9.34
CA ILE A 365 9.76 14.09 8.48
C ILE A 365 8.70 13.74 7.44
N TYR A 366 8.84 14.33 6.25
CA TYR A 366 7.92 14.12 5.14
C TYR A 366 8.40 13.07 4.14
N GLY A 367 9.56 12.44 4.35
CA GLY A 367 10.09 11.44 3.43
C GLY A 367 11.06 10.50 4.13
N LEU A 368 10.94 9.22 3.83
CA LEU A 368 11.86 8.17 4.29
C LEU A 368 12.34 7.39 3.05
N LYS A 369 13.66 7.19 2.94
CA LYS A 369 14.27 6.50 1.80
C LYS A 369 14.16 4.98 1.93
N ARG A 370 14.04 4.48 3.17
CA ARG A 370 14.11 3.05 3.48
C ARG A 370 12.82 2.51 4.09
N LEU A 371 12.42 1.32 3.65
CA LEU A 371 11.27 0.60 4.19
C LEU A 371 11.47 0.26 5.68
N ASP A 372 12.70 -0.05 6.11
CA ASP A 372 13.03 -0.27 7.52
C ASP A 372 12.66 0.93 8.41
N SER A 373 12.78 2.16 7.90
CA SER A 373 12.41 3.38 8.63
C SER A 373 10.88 3.52 8.76
N VAL A 374 10.13 3.10 7.72
CA VAL A 374 8.66 3.01 7.78
C VAL A 374 8.24 1.95 8.80
N TRP A 375 8.93 0.81 8.83
CA TRP A 375 8.70 -0.22 9.84
C TRP A 375 9.00 0.27 11.24
N LEU A 376 10.09 1.02 11.42
CA LEU A 376 10.48 1.61 12.70
C LEU A 376 9.38 2.53 13.24
N VAL A 377 8.94 3.54 12.48
CA VAL A 377 7.93 4.50 12.97
C VAL A 377 6.62 3.81 13.32
N ASN A 378 6.17 2.85 12.50
CA ASN A 378 4.93 2.11 12.75
C ASN A 378 5.01 1.24 14.00
N ASN A 379 6.03 0.37 14.10
CA ASN A 379 6.14 -0.54 15.24
C ASN A 379 6.49 0.21 16.54
N ALA A 380 7.34 1.24 16.49
CA ALA A 380 7.65 2.03 17.68
C ALA A 380 6.40 2.78 18.18
N THR A 381 5.60 3.37 17.28
CA THR A 381 4.36 4.07 17.67
C THR A 381 3.33 3.09 18.25
N GLN A 382 3.20 1.89 17.65
CA GLN A 382 2.27 0.86 18.14
C GLN A 382 2.63 0.36 19.54
N HIS A 383 3.92 0.14 19.79
CA HIS A 383 4.39 -0.51 21.02
C HIS A 383 4.89 0.46 22.10
N GLY A 384 5.03 1.75 21.76
CA GLY A 384 5.39 2.82 22.67
C GLY A 384 6.90 3.02 22.83
N PHE A 385 7.32 4.27 22.67
CA PHE A 385 8.69 4.75 22.89
C PHE A 385 8.68 5.89 23.93
N ARG A 386 9.87 6.27 24.40
CA ARG A 386 10.07 7.20 25.52
C ARG A 386 9.91 8.66 25.11
N SER A 387 10.44 9.06 23.96
CA SER A 387 10.34 10.44 23.49
C SER A 387 10.35 10.55 21.97
N LEU A 388 9.68 11.58 21.46
CA LEU A 388 9.63 11.85 20.04
C LEU A 388 11.01 12.21 19.48
N GLU A 389 11.81 12.94 20.24
CA GLU A 389 13.21 13.23 19.91
C GLU A 389 14.03 11.93 19.69
N GLY A 390 13.85 10.93 20.56
CA GLY A 390 14.50 9.63 20.42
C GLY A 390 14.07 8.89 19.16
N LEU A 391 12.76 8.90 18.86
CA LEU A 391 12.23 8.36 17.61
C LEU A 391 12.83 9.07 16.39
N GLY A 392 12.92 10.41 16.39
CA GLY A 392 13.52 11.17 15.31
C GLY A 392 14.98 10.80 15.04
N LYS A 393 15.79 10.67 16.10
CA LYS A 393 17.19 10.22 16.00
C LYS A 393 17.29 8.80 15.45
N ALA A 394 16.42 7.90 15.90
CA ALA A 394 16.37 6.52 15.42
C ALA A 394 15.94 6.42 13.95
N LEU A 395 14.98 7.24 13.51
CA LEU A 395 14.56 7.34 12.11
C LEU A 395 15.69 7.85 11.23
N TYR A 396 16.39 8.91 11.65
CA TYR A 396 17.56 9.39 10.94
C TYR A 396 18.63 8.30 10.79
N PHE A 397 18.98 7.61 11.88
CA PHE A 397 19.91 6.49 11.87
C PHE A 397 19.47 5.36 10.93
N SER A 398 18.19 4.96 11.01
CA SER A 398 17.61 3.91 10.17
C SER A 398 17.66 4.26 8.69
N ASP A 399 17.38 5.52 8.34
CA ASP A 399 17.34 5.98 6.96
C ASP A 399 18.73 6.23 6.36
N SER A 400 19.73 6.55 7.20
CA SER A 400 21.10 6.86 6.76
C SER A 400 22.05 5.66 6.78
N THR A 401 21.77 4.62 7.56
CA THR A 401 22.65 3.45 7.66
C THR A 401 22.61 2.60 6.39
N ASN A 402 23.54 1.67 6.21
CA ASN A 402 23.56 0.69 5.11
C ASN A 402 23.21 -0.74 5.56
N ILE A 403 23.00 -0.95 6.86
CA ILE A 403 22.62 -2.26 7.40
C ILE A 403 21.10 -2.41 7.40
N SER A 404 20.58 -3.62 7.22
CA SER A 404 19.15 -3.90 7.42
C SER A 404 18.80 -3.91 8.91
N LEU A 405 17.72 -3.21 9.27
CA LEU A 405 17.14 -3.15 10.61
C LEU A 405 15.85 -3.97 10.70
N SER A 406 15.75 -5.04 9.91
CA SER A 406 14.66 -6.00 10.05
C SER A 406 14.76 -6.78 11.36
N TYR A 407 13.75 -6.61 12.21
CA TYR A 407 13.59 -7.34 13.47
C TYR A 407 12.39 -8.30 13.37
N SER A 408 12.56 -9.52 13.86
CA SER A 408 11.46 -10.49 14.00
C SER A 408 10.46 -10.05 15.06
N ASN A 409 10.96 -9.46 16.16
CA ASN A 409 10.15 -8.92 17.25
C ASN A 409 9.94 -7.39 17.08
N PRO A 410 8.69 -6.91 16.97
CA PRO A 410 8.36 -5.49 16.88
C PRO A 410 8.90 -4.62 18.01
N LEU A 411 9.05 -5.18 19.21
CA LEU A 411 9.50 -4.44 20.39
C LEU A 411 10.94 -3.93 20.23
N CYS A 412 11.73 -4.54 19.36
CA CYS A 412 13.07 -4.08 19.00
C CYS A 412 13.06 -2.71 18.30
N TYR A 413 11.98 -2.35 17.58
CA TYR A 413 11.85 -1.00 16.99
C TYR A 413 11.58 0.05 18.07
N SER A 414 10.79 -0.29 19.10
CA SER A 414 10.61 0.58 20.27
C SER A 414 11.91 0.73 21.05
N ALA A 415 12.66 -0.36 21.22
CA ALA A 415 13.99 -0.31 21.81
C ALA A 415 14.95 0.59 21.02
N LEU A 416 14.92 0.52 19.68
CA LEU A 416 15.73 1.39 18.83
C LEU A 416 15.39 2.89 18.99
N ALA A 417 14.10 3.23 19.07
CA ALA A 417 13.66 4.59 19.38
C ALA A 417 14.14 5.05 20.77
N ASP A 418 14.08 4.17 21.77
CA ASP A 418 14.53 4.45 23.14
C ASP A 418 16.05 4.58 23.24
N ILE A 419 16.84 3.84 22.44
CA ILE A 419 18.28 4.10 22.29
C ILE A 419 18.53 5.52 21.81
N GLY A 420 17.74 6.02 20.86
CA GLY A 420 17.84 7.40 20.37
C GLY A 420 17.64 8.45 21.47
N TYR A 421 16.85 8.13 22.50
CA TYR A 421 16.66 9.00 23.66
C TYR A 421 17.76 8.82 24.72
N TYR A 422 17.94 7.60 25.23
CA TYR A 422 18.81 7.35 26.39
C TYR A 422 20.30 7.31 26.03
N TYR A 423 20.67 6.86 24.83
CA TYR A 423 22.07 6.62 24.47
C TYR A 423 22.37 6.77 22.97
N PRO A 424 22.09 7.93 22.35
CA PRO A 424 22.19 8.10 20.88
C PRO A 424 23.60 7.98 20.32
N GLN A 425 24.65 8.18 21.13
CA GLN A 425 26.05 8.09 20.67
C GLN A 425 26.44 6.70 20.13
N ILE A 426 25.74 5.62 20.53
CA ILE A 426 25.98 4.28 19.99
C ILE A 426 25.68 4.17 18.50
N PHE A 427 24.88 5.09 17.93
CA PHE A 427 24.57 5.13 16.50
C PHE A 427 25.81 5.29 15.60
N LYS A 428 26.95 5.74 16.17
CA LYS A 428 28.27 5.69 15.51
C LYS A 428 28.66 4.27 15.07
N TYR A 429 28.15 3.24 15.74
CA TYR A 429 28.38 1.84 15.45
C TYR A 429 27.06 1.13 15.08
N PRO A 430 26.71 1.02 13.79
CA PRO A 430 25.39 0.53 13.37
C PRO A 430 25.07 -0.89 13.83
N TYR A 431 26.03 -1.82 13.77
CA TYR A 431 25.82 -3.19 14.22
C TYR A 431 25.70 -3.28 15.74
N GLU A 432 26.47 -2.49 16.49
CA GLU A 432 26.36 -2.41 17.96
C GLU A 432 24.96 -1.90 18.34
N THR A 433 24.49 -0.85 17.68
CA THR A 433 23.11 -0.34 17.83
C THR A 433 22.06 -1.41 17.53
N LYS A 434 22.20 -2.12 16.41
CA LYS A 434 21.26 -3.18 16.01
C LYS A 434 21.15 -4.27 17.06
N PHE A 435 22.28 -4.76 17.57
CA PHE A 435 22.30 -5.86 18.54
C PHE A 435 21.90 -5.41 19.95
N LEU A 436 22.20 -4.18 20.34
CA LEU A 436 21.64 -3.58 21.56
C LEU A 436 20.12 -3.47 21.48
N ALA A 437 19.56 -2.98 20.37
CA ALA A 437 18.11 -2.89 20.16
C ALA A 437 17.44 -4.27 20.19
N LEU A 438 18.08 -5.28 19.60
CA LEU A 438 17.62 -6.67 19.67
C LEU A 438 17.58 -7.18 21.12
N GLN A 439 18.64 -6.96 21.88
CA GLN A 439 18.71 -7.42 23.27
C GLN A 439 17.71 -6.71 24.16
N VAL A 440 17.59 -5.38 24.07
CA VAL A 440 16.60 -4.64 24.85
C VAL A 440 15.17 -5.05 24.46
N GLY A 441 14.88 -5.17 23.16
CA GLY A 441 13.56 -5.56 22.68
C GLY A 441 13.14 -6.96 23.13
N ASP A 442 14.04 -7.94 23.01
CA ASP A 442 13.75 -9.35 23.30
C ASP A 442 13.87 -9.72 24.78
N VAL A 443 14.74 -9.05 25.54
CA VAL A 443 14.99 -9.37 26.95
C VAL A 443 14.18 -8.45 27.87
N VAL A 444 14.16 -7.15 27.59
CA VAL A 444 13.58 -6.17 28.51
C VAL A 444 12.12 -5.93 28.17
N TYR A 445 11.80 -5.61 26.92
CA TYR A 445 10.45 -5.17 26.55
C TYR A 445 9.49 -6.35 26.36
N PHE A 446 9.96 -7.45 25.76
CA PHE A 446 9.14 -8.64 25.57
C PHE A 446 8.66 -9.24 26.91
N TYR A 447 9.54 -9.28 27.91
CA TYR A 447 9.21 -9.74 29.26
C TYR A 447 8.66 -8.64 30.18
N LYS A 448 8.41 -7.43 29.65
CA LYS A 448 7.85 -6.27 30.37
C LYS A 448 8.66 -5.86 31.61
N ILE A 449 9.98 -6.07 31.57
CA ILE A 449 10.88 -5.71 32.67
C ILE A 449 10.92 -4.19 32.86
N ASP A 450 10.76 -3.43 31.77
CA ASP A 450 10.64 -1.98 31.79
C ASP A 450 9.39 -1.47 32.52
N GLN A 451 8.40 -2.32 32.77
CA GLN A 451 7.16 -1.97 33.48
C GLN A 451 7.26 -2.19 35.00
N ILE A 452 8.29 -2.92 35.49
CA ILE A 452 8.41 -3.29 36.91
C ILE A 452 8.74 -2.07 37.76
N LYS A 453 9.77 -1.31 37.39
CA LYS A 453 10.19 -0.06 38.06
C LYS A 453 10.25 1.15 37.11
N GLY A 454 9.72 0.99 35.89
CA GLY A 454 9.72 2.01 34.84
C GLY A 454 10.96 1.98 33.94
N LYS A 455 10.79 2.48 32.71
CA LYS A 455 11.86 2.55 31.69
C LYS A 455 13.13 3.24 32.22
N ASP A 456 12.99 4.38 32.90
CA ASP A 456 14.15 5.13 33.40
C ASP A 456 15.03 4.30 34.35
N TYR A 457 14.43 3.45 35.18
CA TYR A 457 15.17 2.62 36.13
C TYR A 457 16.02 1.58 35.41
N VAL A 458 15.45 0.83 34.46
CA VAL A 458 16.20 -0.21 33.72
C VAL A 458 17.24 0.40 32.77
N TRP A 459 16.91 1.51 32.11
CA TRP A 459 17.84 2.18 31.21
C TRP A 459 19.03 2.77 31.97
N ASN A 460 18.78 3.57 33.01
CA ASN A 460 19.87 4.24 33.74
C ASN A 460 20.62 3.30 34.69
N GLY A 461 19.97 2.25 35.19
CA GLY A 461 20.55 1.32 36.15
C GLY A 461 21.32 0.16 35.53
N LEU A 462 20.97 -0.28 34.32
CA LEU A 462 21.53 -1.49 33.70
C LEU A 462 22.01 -1.24 32.27
N ILE A 463 21.11 -0.80 31.37
CA ILE A 463 21.39 -0.77 29.93
C ILE A 463 22.45 0.29 29.58
N VAL A 464 22.25 1.54 29.99
CA VAL A 464 23.18 2.64 29.72
C VAL A 464 24.55 2.41 30.36
N PRO A 465 24.67 1.99 31.64
CA PRO A 465 25.96 1.65 32.22
C PRO A 465 26.75 0.62 31.40
N TYR A 466 26.11 -0.47 30.96
CA TYR A 466 26.76 -1.51 30.16
C TYR A 466 27.14 -1.01 28.77
N ALA A 467 26.19 -0.38 28.07
CA ALA A 467 26.40 0.17 26.73
C ALA A 467 27.50 1.25 26.73
N SER A 468 27.57 2.07 27.78
CA SER A 468 28.61 3.09 27.96
C SER A 468 29.98 2.49 28.16
N TRP A 469 30.10 1.48 29.03
CA TRP A 469 31.36 0.75 29.20
C TRP A 469 31.84 0.16 27.87
N ARG A 470 30.97 -0.57 27.16
CA ARG A 470 31.32 -1.19 25.87
C ARG A 470 31.69 -0.14 24.81
N PHE A 471 30.92 0.94 24.71
CA PHE A 471 31.21 2.05 23.80
C PHE A 471 32.59 2.65 24.06
N ASN A 472 32.97 2.89 25.32
CA ASN A 472 34.28 3.43 25.66
C ASN A 472 35.42 2.48 25.24
N LYS A 473 35.21 1.15 25.31
CA LYS A 473 36.15 0.15 24.81
C LYS A 473 36.27 0.14 23.28
N LEU A 474 35.19 0.47 22.58
CA LEU A 474 35.22 0.64 21.12
C LEU A 474 35.94 1.94 20.73
N GLU A 475 35.68 3.04 21.43
CA GLU A 475 36.33 4.34 21.19
C GLU A 475 37.83 4.31 21.47
N SER A 476 38.27 3.57 22.51
CA SER A 476 39.70 3.41 22.81
C SER A 476 40.44 2.49 21.83
N GLY A 477 39.70 1.78 20.95
CA GLY A 477 40.27 0.77 20.04
C GLY A 477 40.61 -0.56 20.72
N GLU A 478 40.33 -0.71 22.02
CA GLU A 478 40.51 -1.98 22.74
C GLU A 478 39.62 -3.06 22.14
N PHE A 479 38.38 -2.70 21.77
CA PHE A 479 37.43 -3.63 21.17
C PHE A 479 37.30 -3.41 19.66
N LYS A 480 37.42 -4.51 18.90
CA LYS A 480 36.96 -4.56 17.51
C LYS A 480 35.42 -4.48 17.46
N PRO A 481 34.82 -3.60 16.66
CA PRO A 481 33.37 -3.44 16.58
C PRO A 481 32.70 -4.65 15.92
N LEU A 482 31.45 -4.93 16.29
CA LEU A 482 30.62 -6.01 15.71
C LEU A 482 30.55 -5.94 14.19
N GLY A 483 30.51 -4.74 13.61
CA GLY A 483 30.52 -4.56 12.15
C GLY A 483 31.76 -5.14 11.48
N TYR A 484 32.93 -5.01 12.11
CA TYR A 484 34.15 -5.67 11.64
C TYR A 484 34.01 -7.20 11.78
N LYS A 485 33.57 -7.69 12.94
CA LYS A 485 33.45 -9.13 13.23
C LYS A 485 32.53 -9.84 12.23
N LEU A 486 31.39 -9.24 11.89
CA LEU A 486 30.37 -9.79 10.99
C LEU A 486 30.74 -9.70 9.50
N THR A 487 31.60 -8.75 9.11
CA THR A 487 31.95 -8.54 7.69
C THR A 487 33.31 -9.08 7.30
N LYS A 488 34.26 -9.12 8.24
CA LYS A 488 35.68 -9.48 8.00
C LYS A 488 36.30 -10.37 9.07
N GLY A 489 35.75 -10.37 10.29
CA GLY A 489 36.32 -11.09 11.43
C GLY A 489 35.82 -12.51 11.61
N GLU A 490 35.89 -12.97 12.85
CA GLU A 490 35.57 -14.33 13.27
C GLU A 490 34.11 -14.73 13.01
N LEU A 491 33.16 -13.80 13.19
CA LEU A 491 31.74 -14.08 12.93
C LEU A 491 31.44 -14.24 11.44
N LYS A 492 32.19 -13.54 10.56
CA LYS A 492 32.09 -13.75 9.10
C LYS A 492 32.55 -15.15 8.71
N LYS A 493 33.62 -15.64 9.32
CA LYS A 493 34.15 -16.99 9.09
C LYS A 493 33.21 -18.05 9.66
N LEU A 494 32.67 -17.85 10.85
CA LEU A 494 31.62 -18.72 11.40
C LEU A 494 30.41 -18.80 10.46
N ALA A 495 29.98 -17.66 9.91
CA ALA A 495 28.85 -17.59 8.98
C ALA A 495 29.08 -18.27 7.62
N SER A 496 30.30 -18.74 7.30
CA SER A 496 30.53 -19.49 6.06
C SER A 496 30.05 -20.94 6.12
N TRP A 497 29.79 -21.46 7.33
CA TRP A 497 29.41 -22.85 7.53
C TRP A 497 28.27 -23.03 8.55
N ALA A 498 28.23 -22.21 9.61
CA ALA A 498 27.23 -22.35 10.67
C ALA A 498 25.84 -21.82 10.26
N ASP A 499 24.79 -22.34 10.91
CA ASP A 499 23.43 -21.85 10.74
C ASP A 499 23.33 -20.36 11.14
N PRO A 500 22.55 -19.53 10.42
CA PRO A 500 22.40 -18.11 10.74
C PRO A 500 22.00 -17.83 12.20
N ILE A 501 21.25 -18.75 12.84
CA ILE A 501 20.87 -18.62 14.25
C ILE A 501 22.08 -18.65 15.19
N VAL A 502 23.09 -19.47 14.87
CA VAL A 502 24.32 -19.65 15.67
C VAL A 502 25.13 -18.36 15.60
N VAL A 503 25.31 -17.81 14.39
CA VAL A 503 25.99 -16.53 14.18
C VAL A 503 25.26 -15.40 14.91
N GLN A 504 23.93 -15.37 14.86
CA GLN A 504 23.13 -14.37 15.56
C GLN A 504 23.28 -14.49 17.08
N ALA A 505 23.21 -15.70 17.63
CA ALA A 505 23.38 -15.95 19.07
C ALA A 505 24.80 -15.54 19.53
N ALA A 506 25.83 -15.81 18.72
CA ALA A 506 27.20 -15.41 19.02
C ALA A 506 27.35 -13.89 19.02
N ALA A 507 26.81 -13.20 18.01
CA ALA A 507 26.84 -11.73 17.95
C ALA A 507 26.07 -11.09 19.13
N ARG A 508 24.93 -11.69 19.51
CA ARG A 508 24.10 -11.28 20.64
C ARG A 508 24.81 -11.37 21.98
N SER A 509 25.72 -12.33 22.15
CA SER A 509 26.45 -12.54 23.41
C SER A 509 27.31 -11.36 23.85
N LEU A 510 27.66 -10.46 22.93
CA LEU A 510 28.40 -9.23 23.26
C LEU A 510 27.52 -8.17 23.96
N TYR A 511 26.24 -8.49 24.19
CA TYR A 511 25.27 -7.73 24.96
C TYR A 511 24.46 -8.68 25.88
N PRO A 512 25.10 -9.31 26.89
CA PRO A 512 24.53 -10.39 27.70
C PRO A 512 23.61 -9.85 28.81
N LEU A 513 22.58 -9.08 28.45
CA LEU A 513 21.69 -8.42 29.42
C LEU A 513 20.91 -9.41 30.27
N ASP A 514 20.48 -10.53 29.68
CA ASP A 514 19.83 -11.62 30.37
C ASP A 514 20.77 -12.25 31.40
N GLU A 515 22.01 -12.61 31.04
CA GLU A 515 22.96 -13.17 32.01
C GLU A 515 23.33 -12.19 33.12
N LEU A 516 23.44 -10.90 32.81
CA LEU A 516 23.68 -9.86 33.83
C LEU A 516 22.52 -9.74 34.82
N MET A 517 21.29 -10.05 34.41
CA MET A 517 20.13 -10.08 35.29
C MET A 517 19.97 -11.44 36.00
N ASP A 518 20.49 -12.51 35.40
CA ASP A 518 20.31 -13.86 35.91
C ASP A 518 21.23 -14.17 37.09
N HIS A 519 22.45 -13.64 37.10
CA HIS A 519 23.50 -14.04 38.05
C HIS A 519 23.98 -12.91 38.98
N ASP A 520 24.28 -13.23 40.24
CA ASP A 520 25.02 -12.30 41.12
C ASP A 520 26.50 -12.37 40.81
N LEU A 521 27.03 -11.33 40.17
CA LEU A 521 28.45 -11.31 39.85
C LEU A 521 29.34 -11.42 41.08
N LEU A 522 28.87 -11.08 42.27
CA LEU A 522 29.61 -11.27 43.52
C LEU A 522 29.36 -12.62 44.19
N GLY A 523 28.65 -13.55 43.55
CA GLY A 523 28.47 -14.95 43.95
C GLY A 523 27.72 -15.20 45.26
N TYR A 524 27.04 -14.22 45.84
CA TYR A 524 26.20 -14.45 47.04
C TYR A 524 24.99 -15.37 46.79
N ASP A 525 24.64 -15.56 45.52
CA ASP A 525 23.45 -16.26 45.10
C ASP A 525 23.66 -16.86 43.71
N SER A 526 23.48 -18.18 43.60
CA SER A 526 23.60 -18.91 42.34
C SER A 526 22.26 -19.09 41.62
N HIS A 527 21.17 -18.51 42.15
CA HIS A 527 19.84 -18.61 41.58
C HIS A 527 19.73 -17.87 40.24
N ARG A 528 18.97 -18.43 39.29
CA ARG A 528 18.80 -17.91 37.92
C ARG A 528 17.48 -17.16 37.76
N PHE A 529 17.42 -15.92 38.26
CA PHE A 529 16.16 -15.18 38.38
C PHE A 529 15.46 -14.90 37.05
N PHE A 530 16.21 -14.60 35.99
CA PHE A 530 15.65 -14.33 34.67
C PHE A 530 15.08 -15.61 34.05
N HIS A 531 15.84 -16.71 34.05
CA HIS A 531 15.37 -18.00 33.50
C HIS A 531 14.18 -18.56 34.27
N ASP A 532 14.15 -18.37 35.60
CA ASP A 532 13.03 -18.77 36.45
C ASP A 532 11.86 -17.77 36.44
N ARG A 533 11.92 -16.76 35.55
CA ARG A 533 10.88 -15.74 35.33
C ARG A 533 10.57 -14.87 36.55
N GLN A 534 11.52 -14.75 37.47
CA GLN A 534 11.47 -13.87 38.63
C GLN A 534 12.00 -12.48 38.25
N PHE A 535 11.35 -11.84 37.27
CA PHE A 535 11.89 -10.67 36.57
C PHE A 535 12.16 -9.44 37.47
N ASN A 536 11.43 -9.25 38.57
CA ASN A 536 11.74 -8.16 39.51
C ASN A 536 13.11 -8.36 40.18
N LEU A 537 13.38 -9.57 40.67
CA LEU A 537 14.66 -9.92 41.29
C LEU A 537 15.78 -9.94 40.26
N ALA A 538 15.49 -10.40 39.04
CA ALA A 538 16.44 -10.37 37.92
C ALA A 538 16.86 -8.92 37.58
N LEU A 539 15.90 -7.99 37.49
CA LEU A 539 16.17 -6.58 37.26
C LEU A 539 16.98 -5.95 38.39
N GLU A 540 16.61 -6.22 39.65
CA GLU A 540 17.37 -5.74 40.81
C GLU A 540 18.81 -6.25 40.79
N ARG A 541 19.02 -7.50 40.38
CA ARG A 541 20.34 -8.10 40.23
C ARG A 541 21.15 -7.43 39.14
N GLY A 542 20.58 -7.26 37.95
CA GLY A 542 21.25 -6.58 36.84
C GLY A 542 21.69 -5.18 37.20
N VAL A 543 20.83 -4.40 37.85
CA VAL A 543 21.18 -3.06 38.34
C VAL A 543 22.28 -3.12 39.41
N LYS A 544 22.21 -4.05 40.37
CA LYS A 544 23.25 -4.25 41.39
C LYS A 544 24.62 -4.55 40.75
N ASN A 545 24.65 -5.37 39.71
CA ASN A 545 25.88 -5.76 39.00
C ASN A 545 26.56 -4.58 38.29
N MET A 546 25.78 -3.57 37.89
CA MET A 546 26.29 -2.39 37.19
C MET A 546 26.50 -1.17 38.10
N LYS A 547 25.89 -1.16 39.29
CA LYS A 547 25.99 -0.06 40.25
C LYS A 547 27.34 -0.07 40.97
N TYR A 548 27.90 1.13 41.18
CA TYR A 548 29.12 1.32 41.96
C TYR A 548 28.99 0.74 43.37
N ASN A 549 29.98 -0.06 43.78
CA ASN A 549 30.11 -0.61 45.12
C ASN A 549 31.34 0.00 45.80
N GLN A 550 31.13 0.66 46.93
CA GLN A 550 32.18 1.36 47.67
C GLN A 550 33.29 0.42 48.15
N THR A 551 32.94 -0.80 48.57
CA THR A 551 33.90 -1.80 49.06
C THR A 551 34.82 -2.28 47.93
N LEU A 552 34.32 -2.40 46.71
CA LEU A 552 35.10 -2.86 45.55
C LEU A 552 35.84 -1.72 44.84
N GLY A 553 35.50 -0.46 45.15
CA GLY A 553 35.98 0.70 44.39
C GLY A 553 35.48 0.75 42.93
N ALA A 554 34.55 -0.12 42.55
CA ALA A 554 33.99 -0.28 41.21
C ALA A 554 32.59 -0.93 41.30
N SER A 555 31.87 -1.05 40.19
CA SER A 555 30.72 -1.97 40.14
C SER A 555 31.19 -3.43 40.16
N PRO A 556 30.37 -4.41 40.56
CA PRO A 556 30.72 -5.84 40.46
C PRO A 556 31.24 -6.23 39.07
N PHE A 557 30.56 -5.77 38.01
CA PHE A 557 31.00 -5.97 36.63
C PHE A 557 32.38 -5.36 36.37
N GLY A 558 32.60 -4.10 36.76
CA GLY A 558 33.87 -3.41 36.56
C GLY A 558 35.02 -4.01 37.38
N TYR A 559 34.73 -4.49 38.59
CA TYR A 559 35.69 -5.19 39.45
C TYR A 559 36.18 -6.48 38.81
N ILE A 560 35.27 -7.35 38.35
CA ILE A 560 35.65 -8.61 37.66
C ILE A 560 36.46 -8.31 36.40
N TYR A 561 36.04 -7.33 35.59
CA TYR A 561 36.79 -6.95 34.40
C TYR A 561 38.21 -6.49 34.74
N ASN A 562 38.38 -5.58 35.72
CA ASN A 562 39.70 -5.09 36.12
C ASN A 562 40.57 -6.21 36.70
N LEU A 563 39.97 -7.09 37.50
CA LEU A 563 40.64 -8.26 38.08
C LEU A 563 41.13 -9.21 36.98
N MET A 564 40.29 -9.53 36.01
CA MET A 564 40.64 -10.36 34.86
C MET A 564 41.73 -9.74 34.01
N MET A 565 41.65 -8.43 33.73
CA MET A 565 42.70 -7.75 32.97
C MET A 565 44.03 -7.72 33.71
N LYS A 566 44.01 -7.57 35.05
CA LYS A 566 45.21 -7.71 35.89
C LYS A 566 45.79 -9.12 35.79
N ASP A 567 44.97 -10.15 35.95
CA ASP A 567 45.42 -11.55 35.86
C ASP A 567 45.99 -11.90 34.48
N ILE A 568 45.42 -11.36 33.39
CA ILE A 568 45.96 -11.53 32.02
C ILE A 568 47.33 -10.87 31.87
N GLN A 569 47.54 -9.71 32.50
CA GLN A 569 48.79 -8.96 32.44
C GLN A 569 49.89 -9.61 33.29
N GLU A 570 49.56 -10.04 34.51
CA GLU A 570 50.49 -10.64 35.46
C GLU A 570 50.72 -12.15 35.21
N LYS A 571 49.76 -12.84 34.59
CA LYS A 571 49.79 -14.28 34.27
C LYS A 571 50.12 -15.14 35.51
N ASP A 572 51.27 -15.80 35.49
CA ASP A 572 51.80 -16.69 36.53
C ASP A 572 52.56 -15.95 37.64
N GLN A 573 52.73 -14.63 37.52
CA GLN A 573 53.51 -13.81 38.46
C GLN A 573 52.70 -13.28 39.65
N SER A 574 51.39 -13.55 39.70
CA SER A 574 50.56 -13.14 40.84
C SER A 574 51.00 -13.84 42.13
N GLU A 575 51.12 -13.07 43.22
CA GLU A 575 51.38 -13.58 44.56
C GLU A 575 50.14 -14.30 45.15
N GLU A 576 48.94 -14.00 44.63
CA GLU A 576 47.70 -14.67 45.02
C GLU A 576 47.57 -16.03 44.33
N ARG A 577 47.80 -17.10 45.10
CA ARG A 577 47.70 -18.50 44.63
C ARG A 577 46.58 -19.25 45.36
N SER A 578 45.89 -20.11 44.63
CA SER A 578 44.91 -21.04 45.17
C SER A 578 45.58 -21.96 46.21
N PRO A 579 45.04 -22.10 47.43
CA PRO A 579 45.59 -23.02 48.42
C PRO A 579 45.35 -24.49 48.06
N LEU A 580 44.40 -24.78 47.16
CA LEU A 580 44.07 -26.13 46.72
C LEU A 580 45.05 -26.65 45.66
N THR A 581 45.39 -25.82 44.69
CA THR A 581 46.18 -26.20 43.51
C THR A 581 47.59 -25.60 43.50
N GLY A 582 47.82 -24.53 44.27
CA GLY A 582 49.03 -23.72 44.20
C GLY A 582 49.09 -22.80 42.97
N TRP A 583 48.06 -22.81 42.12
CA TRP A 583 48.01 -22.05 40.87
C TRP A 583 47.57 -20.60 41.10
N THR A 584 48.07 -19.67 40.28
CA THR A 584 47.47 -18.34 40.19
C THR A 584 46.06 -18.43 39.60
N ARG A 585 45.24 -17.38 39.76
CA ARG A 585 43.90 -17.35 39.13
C ARG A 585 43.97 -17.51 37.61
N TYR A 586 45.00 -16.98 36.97
CA TYR A 586 45.21 -17.14 35.53
C TYR A 586 45.53 -18.59 35.16
N GLU A 587 46.44 -19.24 35.90
CA GLU A 587 46.76 -20.67 35.73
C GLU A 587 45.50 -21.53 35.94
N GLU A 588 44.75 -21.26 37.01
CA GLU A 588 43.50 -21.96 37.30
C GLU A 588 42.51 -21.83 36.14
N ALA A 589 42.33 -20.63 35.59
CA ALA A 589 41.44 -20.41 34.45
C ALA A 589 41.91 -21.14 33.18
N LEU A 590 43.22 -21.36 33.01
CA LEU A 590 43.79 -22.06 31.87
C LEU A 590 43.87 -23.58 32.03
N PHE A 591 43.73 -24.14 33.23
CA PHE A 591 43.95 -25.58 33.45
C PHE A 591 42.85 -26.30 34.24
N SER A 592 41.97 -25.59 34.96
CA SER A 592 40.85 -26.18 35.73
C SER A 592 39.74 -26.82 34.90
N TRP A 593 39.73 -26.61 33.57
CA TRP A 593 38.77 -27.25 32.68
C TRP A 593 39.03 -28.75 32.48
N THR A 594 39.97 -29.37 33.20
CA THR A 594 40.18 -30.82 33.13
C THR A 594 39.07 -31.65 33.80
N ASP A 595 38.29 -31.05 34.70
CA ASP A 595 37.18 -31.67 35.45
C ASP A 595 35.84 -31.59 34.71
N ILE A 596 35.85 -31.94 33.43
CA ILE A 596 34.65 -32.02 32.58
C ILE A 596 34.04 -33.43 32.71
N PRO A 597 32.73 -33.64 32.42
CA PRO A 597 32.06 -34.95 32.34
C PRO A 597 32.64 -35.91 31.26
N GLY A 598 33.93 -36.19 31.29
CA GLY A 598 34.62 -37.10 30.37
C GLY A 598 34.29 -38.58 30.61
N ASN A 599 33.64 -38.92 31.72
CA ASN A 599 33.03 -40.23 31.93
C ASN A 599 31.69 -40.39 31.19
N VAL A 600 31.06 -39.27 30.80
CA VAL A 600 29.80 -39.24 30.06
C VAL A 600 30.06 -39.21 28.56
N TRP A 601 30.88 -38.26 28.11
CA TRP A 601 31.24 -38.04 26.71
C TRP A 601 32.74 -38.33 26.49
N THR A 602 33.09 -39.62 26.57
CA THR A 602 34.48 -40.08 26.58
C THR A 602 35.25 -39.71 25.31
N ASN A 603 34.64 -39.91 24.13
CA ASN A 603 35.28 -39.61 22.85
C ASN A 603 35.47 -38.11 22.69
N THR A 604 34.44 -37.33 23.04
CA THR A 604 34.51 -35.88 23.08
C THR A 604 35.65 -35.40 23.98
N TYR A 605 35.80 -35.98 25.17
CA TYR A 605 36.85 -35.60 26.12
C TYR A 605 38.26 -35.85 25.63
N VAL A 606 38.49 -36.95 24.91
CA VAL A 606 39.79 -37.23 24.28
C VAL A 606 40.13 -36.14 23.27
N VAL A 607 39.18 -35.78 22.39
CA VAL A 607 39.37 -34.72 21.39
C VAL A 607 39.54 -33.35 22.05
N TRP A 608 38.70 -33.03 23.04
CA TRP A 608 38.74 -31.74 23.73
C TRP A 608 40.10 -31.49 24.39
N LYS A 609 40.73 -32.48 25.03
CA LYS A 609 42.08 -32.31 25.61
C LYS A 609 43.12 -31.89 24.57
N GLN A 610 43.05 -32.46 23.37
CA GLN A 610 43.96 -32.09 22.27
C GLN A 610 43.68 -30.68 21.76
N VAL A 611 42.41 -30.37 21.51
CA VAL A 611 41.94 -29.06 21.04
C VAL A 611 42.26 -27.95 22.05
N ALA A 612 41.99 -28.18 23.33
CA ALA A 612 42.25 -27.21 24.37
C ALA A 612 43.75 -26.97 24.55
N GLN A 613 44.59 -28.00 24.48
CA GLN A 613 46.05 -27.83 24.49
C GLN A 613 46.55 -27.06 23.25
N GLU A 614 45.95 -27.31 22.08
CA GLU A 614 46.24 -26.55 20.86
C GLU A 614 45.90 -25.06 21.03
N TYR A 615 44.70 -24.76 21.53
CA TYR A 615 44.25 -23.37 21.71
C TYR A 615 44.91 -22.67 22.90
N LEU A 616 45.36 -23.38 23.94
CA LEU A 616 46.25 -22.80 24.97
C LEU A 616 47.51 -22.19 24.34
N ASN A 617 48.07 -22.85 23.33
CA ASN A 617 49.27 -22.38 22.64
C ASN A 617 48.98 -21.30 21.59
N LYS A 618 47.80 -21.35 20.95
CA LYS A 618 47.44 -20.44 19.84
C LYS A 618 46.69 -19.19 20.27
N SER A 619 45.75 -19.34 21.18
CA SER A 619 44.78 -18.30 21.59
C SER A 619 44.28 -18.58 23.01
N PRO A 620 45.15 -18.43 24.04
CA PRO A 620 44.83 -18.76 25.43
C PRO A 620 43.61 -18.01 25.96
N GLU A 621 43.26 -16.86 25.39
CA GLU A 621 42.05 -16.10 25.75
C GLU A 621 40.75 -16.87 25.47
N LEU A 622 40.73 -17.79 24.50
CA LEU A 622 39.54 -18.62 24.24
C LEU A 622 39.30 -19.62 25.37
N ILE A 623 40.39 -20.17 25.91
CA ILE A 623 40.34 -21.07 27.06
C ILE A 623 40.03 -20.28 28.33
N LEU A 624 40.62 -19.11 28.47
CA LEU A 624 40.37 -18.19 29.58
C LEU A 624 38.88 -17.86 29.71
N VAL A 625 38.19 -17.53 28.61
CA VAL A 625 36.74 -17.22 28.64
C VAL A 625 35.93 -18.33 29.31
N LYS A 626 36.33 -19.60 29.10
CA LYS A 626 35.63 -20.77 29.66
C LYS A 626 36.02 -21.05 31.11
N GLY A 627 37.31 -20.98 31.43
CA GLY A 627 37.80 -21.37 32.75
C GLY A 627 37.80 -20.25 33.80
N TYR A 628 37.76 -18.98 33.39
CA TYR A 628 37.79 -17.87 34.32
C TYR A 628 36.61 -17.85 35.31
N PRO A 629 35.37 -18.21 34.94
CA PRO A 629 34.29 -18.40 35.92
C PRO A 629 34.64 -19.43 37.01
N ILE A 630 35.31 -20.52 36.67
CA ILE A 630 35.74 -21.53 37.66
C ILE A 630 36.82 -20.94 38.56
N ALA A 631 37.81 -20.25 37.97
CA ALA A 631 38.91 -19.62 38.70
C ALA A 631 38.45 -18.53 39.67
N LEU A 632 37.36 -17.81 39.35
CA LEU A 632 36.76 -16.84 40.27
C LEU A 632 36.26 -17.49 41.56
N GLY A 633 35.76 -18.73 41.49
CA GLY A 633 35.21 -19.45 42.64
C GLY A 633 36.21 -20.21 43.50
N LEU A 634 37.46 -20.34 43.06
CA LEU A 634 38.50 -21.13 43.75
C LEU A 634 39.45 -20.29 44.61
N VAL A 635 39.25 -18.97 44.69
CA VAL A 635 40.03 -18.11 45.60
C VAL A 635 39.43 -18.19 47.00
N ASP A 636 40.19 -18.78 47.94
CA ASP A 636 39.77 -19.12 49.31
C ASP A 636 39.39 -17.88 50.15
N PRO A 637 38.35 -17.94 51.02
CA PRO A 637 38.07 -16.88 51.99
C PRO A 637 39.16 -16.90 53.08
N PRO A 638 39.95 -15.82 53.24
CA PRO A 638 39.42 -14.56 53.77
C PRO A 638 39.79 -13.31 52.94
N VAL A 639 40.50 -13.46 51.81
CA VAL A 639 41.00 -12.33 51.00
C VAL A 639 39.96 -11.87 49.98
N ASN A 640 39.12 -12.78 49.48
CA ASN A 640 38.06 -12.46 48.54
C ASN A 640 36.81 -13.27 48.90
N PRO A 641 36.05 -12.85 49.92
CA PRO A 641 34.81 -13.54 50.20
C PRO A 641 33.89 -13.33 48.99
N HIS A 642 33.18 -14.38 48.58
CA HIS A 642 31.85 -14.33 47.95
C HIS A 642 31.65 -14.88 46.53
N PHE A 643 32.64 -15.18 45.69
CA PHE A 643 32.33 -15.70 44.33
C PHE A 643 31.91 -17.18 44.29
N TYR A 644 30.75 -17.54 44.86
CA TYR A 644 30.18 -18.87 44.64
C TYR A 644 29.47 -18.94 43.29
N ILE A 645 30.17 -19.47 42.28
CA ILE A 645 29.58 -19.77 40.97
C ILE A 645 29.25 -21.26 40.95
N SER A 646 27.96 -21.59 40.90
CA SER A 646 27.55 -22.98 40.74
C SER A 646 28.06 -23.52 39.40
N GLY A 647 28.43 -24.79 39.34
CA GLY A 647 28.92 -25.39 38.09
C GLY A 647 27.93 -25.27 36.92
N GLN A 648 26.63 -25.23 37.21
CA GLN A 648 25.56 -25.01 36.23
C GLN A 648 25.44 -23.54 35.78
N GLY A 649 25.97 -22.58 36.54
CA GLY A 649 26.04 -21.16 36.17
C GLY A 649 27.27 -20.82 35.32
N CYS A 650 28.35 -21.61 35.39
CA CYS A 650 29.60 -21.34 34.68
C CYS A 650 29.45 -21.05 33.16
N PRO A 651 28.63 -21.80 32.39
CA PRO A 651 28.44 -21.51 30.96
C PRO A 651 27.93 -20.10 30.68
N TYR A 652 27.02 -19.60 31.52
CA TYR A 652 26.39 -18.29 31.36
C TYR A 652 27.32 -17.15 31.81
N TYR A 653 28.09 -17.36 32.89
CA TYR A 653 29.19 -16.44 33.24
C TYR A 653 30.22 -16.32 32.13
N SER A 654 30.51 -17.41 31.42
CA SER A 654 31.43 -17.39 30.28
C SER A 654 30.94 -16.45 29.16
N LYS A 655 29.63 -16.22 29.00
CA LYS A 655 29.11 -15.19 28.07
C LYS A 655 29.48 -13.78 28.53
N ILE A 656 29.36 -13.50 29.83
CA ILE A 656 29.74 -12.21 30.42
C ILE A 656 31.25 -11.99 30.26
N ILE A 657 32.07 -13.00 30.59
CA ILE A 657 33.53 -12.97 30.42
C ILE A 657 33.91 -12.82 28.95
N GLY A 658 33.24 -13.53 28.04
CA GLY A 658 33.39 -13.38 26.60
C GLY A 658 33.15 -11.94 26.15
N ALA A 659 32.06 -11.33 26.60
CA ALA A 659 31.76 -9.93 26.31
C ALA A 659 32.82 -8.97 26.89
N MET A 660 33.34 -9.24 28.09
CA MET A 660 34.44 -8.51 28.73
C MET A 660 35.76 -8.58 27.92
N LEU A 661 36.00 -9.67 27.21
CA LEU A 661 37.16 -9.87 26.32
C LEU A 661 36.84 -9.58 24.84
N ASN A 662 35.63 -9.08 24.55
CA ASN A 662 35.12 -8.88 23.20
C ASN A 662 35.24 -10.14 22.32
N ARG A 663 35.02 -11.31 22.91
CA ARG A 663 34.95 -12.63 22.26
C ARG A 663 33.50 -13.11 22.23
N PRO A 664 32.94 -13.34 21.03
CA PRO A 664 31.59 -13.92 20.92
C PRO A 664 31.55 -15.30 21.57
N THR A 665 30.61 -15.49 22.51
CA THR A 665 30.47 -16.73 23.30
C THR A 665 29.04 -17.20 23.32
N LEU A 666 28.81 -18.47 23.01
CA LEU A 666 27.52 -19.13 22.98
C LEU A 666 27.40 -20.07 24.18
N VAL A 667 26.18 -20.33 24.63
CA VAL A 667 25.89 -21.50 25.47
C VAL A 667 25.12 -22.48 24.60
N LEU A 668 25.65 -23.70 24.50
CA LEU A 668 25.03 -24.80 23.77
C LEU A 668 24.53 -25.85 24.76
N GLU A 669 23.40 -26.47 24.46
CA GLU A 669 22.80 -27.54 25.28
C GLU A 669 22.97 -28.89 24.57
N ALA A 670 23.30 -29.95 25.30
CA ALA A 670 23.22 -31.32 24.79
C ALA A 670 22.61 -32.28 25.83
N PRO A 671 21.82 -33.28 25.40
CA PRO A 671 21.31 -34.29 26.31
C PRO A 671 22.41 -35.23 26.81
N TYR A 672 22.35 -35.69 28.06
CA TYR A 672 23.24 -36.77 28.50
C TYR A 672 22.97 -38.06 27.70
N PRO A 673 23.98 -38.76 27.12
CA PRO A 673 23.79 -40.01 26.39
C PRO A 673 23.06 -41.09 27.21
N GLN A 674 23.24 -41.08 28.53
CA GLN A 674 22.69 -42.02 29.49
C GLN A 674 21.30 -41.62 30.05
N ALA A 675 20.62 -40.61 29.50
CA ALA A 675 19.26 -40.20 29.88
C ALA A 675 19.07 -39.37 31.16
N TYR A 676 20.09 -38.69 31.67
CA TYR A 676 20.01 -37.94 32.95
C TYR A 676 19.52 -36.49 32.84
N GLY A 677 19.13 -36.02 31.65
CA GLY A 677 18.73 -34.63 31.41
C GLY A 677 19.59 -33.98 30.33
N VAL A 678 19.94 -32.72 30.53
CA VAL A 678 20.75 -31.91 29.61
C VAL A 678 21.91 -31.24 30.34
N HIS A 679 22.97 -30.92 29.59
CA HIS A 679 24.13 -30.16 30.03
C HIS A 679 24.26 -28.92 29.18
N ASP A 680 24.63 -27.80 29.80
CA ASP A 680 24.92 -26.53 29.14
C ASP A 680 26.43 -26.33 29.09
N GLU A 681 26.95 -25.88 27.96
CA GLU A 681 28.38 -25.74 27.73
C GLU A 681 28.70 -24.43 27.00
N PRO A 682 29.71 -23.65 27.45
CA PRO A 682 30.14 -22.47 26.74
C PRO A 682 31.03 -22.81 25.54
N PHE A 683 30.73 -22.16 24.41
CA PHE A 683 31.50 -22.23 23.17
C PHE A 683 31.95 -20.83 22.77
N VAL A 684 33.25 -20.67 22.51
CA VAL A 684 33.84 -19.38 22.13
C VAL A 684 34.17 -19.40 20.64
N VAL A 685 33.84 -18.33 19.91
CA VAL A 685 34.20 -18.23 18.50
C VAL A 685 35.67 -17.87 18.37
N SER A 686 36.47 -18.77 17.80
CA SER A 686 37.89 -18.55 17.55
C SER A 686 38.13 -17.60 16.38
N ASP A 687 39.35 -17.08 16.26
CA ASP A 687 39.73 -16.15 15.18
C ASP A 687 39.59 -16.76 13.76
N ASP A 688 39.62 -18.08 13.62
CA ASP A 688 39.36 -18.82 12.38
C ASP A 688 37.87 -19.16 12.15
N GLY A 689 36.98 -18.75 13.05
CA GLY A 689 35.53 -18.93 12.92
C GLY A 689 35.02 -20.31 13.33
N LYS A 690 35.81 -21.05 14.11
CA LYS A 690 35.39 -22.32 14.73
C LYS A 690 34.73 -22.07 16.07
N LEU A 691 33.86 -22.99 16.49
CA LEU A 691 33.30 -22.96 17.85
C LEU A 691 34.17 -23.81 18.77
N VAL A 692 34.89 -23.16 19.68
CA VAL A 692 35.79 -23.82 20.63
C VAL A 692 35.01 -24.09 21.92
N GLY A 693 34.61 -25.34 22.10
CA GLY A 693 33.91 -25.82 23.30
C GLY A 693 34.07 -27.33 23.47
N PHE A 694 33.50 -27.91 24.53
CA PHE A 694 33.72 -29.32 24.85
C PHE A 694 33.34 -30.24 23.69
N TRP A 695 32.13 -30.09 23.13
CA TRP A 695 31.67 -30.82 21.93
C TRP A 695 32.26 -30.26 20.62
N TYR A 696 33.57 -30.07 20.56
CA TYR A 696 34.25 -29.46 19.41
C TYR A 696 34.08 -30.23 18.09
N SER A 697 34.17 -31.58 18.13
CA SER A 697 34.08 -32.45 16.95
C SER A 697 32.71 -33.13 16.88
N LYS A 698 32.07 -32.99 15.72
CA LYS A 698 30.82 -33.70 15.38
C LYS A 698 30.96 -35.22 15.50
N GLU A 699 32.06 -35.77 14.99
CA GLU A 699 32.31 -37.22 14.93
C GLU A 699 32.43 -37.80 16.34
N ALA A 700 33.27 -37.19 17.17
CA ALA A 700 33.47 -37.62 18.56
C ALA A 700 32.17 -37.50 19.36
N PHE A 701 31.43 -36.39 19.19
CA PHE A 701 30.13 -36.21 19.81
C PHE A 701 29.16 -37.32 19.40
N LEU A 702 29.09 -37.70 18.11
CA LEU A 702 28.18 -38.76 17.65
C LEU A 702 28.57 -40.15 18.18
N GLN A 703 29.86 -40.45 18.29
CA GLN A 703 30.35 -41.71 18.86
C GLN A 703 29.92 -41.90 20.32
N ASP A 704 29.83 -40.81 21.09
CA ASP A 704 29.38 -40.87 22.49
C ASP A 704 27.91 -41.30 22.64
N TYR A 705 27.10 -41.22 21.57
CA TYR A 705 25.69 -41.66 21.56
C TYR A 705 25.49 -43.01 20.86
N GLU A 706 26.54 -43.64 20.33
CA GLU A 706 26.40 -44.93 19.66
C GLU A 706 25.94 -46.01 20.67
N GLY A 707 24.85 -46.71 20.32
CA GLY A 707 24.24 -47.70 21.22
C GLY A 707 23.59 -47.12 22.49
N LYS A 708 23.39 -45.80 22.58
CA LYS A 708 22.77 -45.12 23.74
C LYS A 708 21.28 -44.80 23.51
N PRO A 709 20.47 -44.67 24.58
CA PRO A 709 19.02 -44.47 24.47
C PRO A 709 18.62 -43.08 23.95
N TYR A 710 19.42 -42.04 24.18
CA TYR A 710 19.10 -40.68 23.72
C TYR A 710 19.61 -40.41 22.31
N LYS A 711 18.82 -39.66 21.54
CA LYS A 711 19.25 -39.16 20.23
C LYS A 711 20.13 -37.91 20.42
N PRO A 712 21.29 -37.82 19.75
CA PRO A 712 22.14 -36.66 19.84
C PRO A 712 21.45 -35.44 19.22
N TYR A 713 21.50 -34.32 19.93
CA TYR A 713 21.20 -33.00 19.40
C TYR A 713 22.06 -31.95 20.09
N ILE A 714 22.23 -30.81 19.43
CA ILE A 714 22.77 -29.59 20.04
C ILE A 714 21.68 -28.52 20.02
N GLY A 715 21.37 -27.98 21.19
CA GLY A 715 20.50 -26.84 21.34
C GLY A 715 21.30 -25.55 21.24
N VAL A 716 20.76 -24.56 20.52
CA VAL A 716 21.20 -23.16 20.56
C VAL A 716 20.12 -22.31 21.21
N TYR A 717 20.47 -21.58 22.26
CA TYR A 717 19.54 -20.73 22.99
C TYR A 717 19.38 -19.36 22.31
N LEU A 718 18.14 -19.00 21.99
CA LEU A 718 17.76 -17.62 21.66
C LEU A 718 16.78 -17.08 22.69
N VAL A 719 17.18 -16.00 23.34
CA VAL A 719 16.41 -15.36 24.42
C VAL A 719 15.02 -14.86 23.98
N SER A 720 14.86 -14.50 22.71
CA SER A 720 13.61 -13.93 22.17
C SER A 720 12.39 -14.81 22.38
N ASP A 721 12.60 -16.13 22.48
CA ASP A 721 11.51 -17.10 22.54
C ASP A 721 11.58 -17.98 23.80
N LEU A 722 12.63 -17.85 24.63
CA LEU A 722 13.04 -18.85 25.64
C LEU A 722 13.03 -20.27 25.06
N LYS A 723 13.41 -20.41 23.78
CA LYS A 723 13.40 -21.68 23.07
C LYS A 723 14.79 -22.01 22.57
N TRP A 724 15.12 -23.28 22.74
CA TRP A 724 16.27 -23.90 22.13
C TRP A 724 15.91 -24.34 20.72
N LYS A 725 16.64 -23.85 19.70
CA LYS A 725 16.63 -24.51 18.38
C LYS A 725 17.53 -25.73 18.48
N LYS A 726 16.94 -26.91 18.32
CA LYS A 726 17.66 -28.18 18.39
C LYS A 726 18.10 -28.61 17.00
N PHE A 727 19.40 -28.80 16.83
CA PHE A 727 20.03 -29.37 15.65
C PHE A 727 20.17 -30.86 15.87
N GLY A 728 19.37 -31.65 15.15
CA GLY A 728 19.45 -33.11 15.21
C GLY A 728 20.72 -33.64 14.53
N LYS A 729 20.94 -34.95 14.63
CA LYS A 729 22.10 -35.67 14.04
C LYS A 729 22.50 -35.21 12.63
N GLU A 730 21.52 -35.01 11.75
CA GLU A 730 21.72 -34.65 10.34
C GLU A 730 22.10 -33.17 10.13
N GLU A 731 21.95 -32.33 11.15
CA GLU A 731 22.21 -30.88 11.07
C GLU A 731 23.37 -30.44 11.96
N LEU A 732 24.05 -31.36 12.64
CA LEU A 732 25.11 -31.02 13.60
C LEU A 732 26.29 -30.30 12.97
N ASP A 733 26.58 -30.49 11.68
CA ASP A 733 27.60 -29.74 10.93
C ASP A 733 27.26 -28.26 10.75
N LYS A 734 26.01 -27.85 11.03
CA LYS A 734 25.61 -26.44 11.05
C LYS A 734 25.90 -25.77 12.39
N VAL A 735 26.39 -26.50 13.40
CA VAL A 735 26.63 -25.97 14.76
C VAL A 735 27.91 -26.48 15.41
N LEU A 736 28.34 -27.71 15.13
CA LEU A 736 29.62 -28.25 15.56
C LEU A 736 30.61 -28.23 14.41
N ASN A 737 31.91 -28.15 14.73
CA ASN A 737 32.93 -28.19 13.70
C ASN A 737 32.94 -29.59 13.06
N ASN A 738 33.05 -29.60 11.74
CA ASN A 738 33.28 -30.78 10.92
C ASN A 738 34.72 -30.69 10.39
N PRO A 739 35.71 -31.13 11.20
CA PRO A 739 37.13 -30.87 10.99
C PRO A 739 37.72 -31.49 9.72
#